data_AF-A0A965YPU7-F1
#
_entry.id   AF-A0A965YPU7-F1
#
_cell.length_a   1.000
_cell.length_b   1.000
_cell.length_c   1.000
_cell.angle_alpha   90.00
_cell.angle_beta   90.00
_cell.angle_gamma   90.00
#
_symmetry.space_group_name_H-M   'P 1'
#
loop_
_entity.id
_entity.type
_entity.pdbx_description
1 polymer ?
#
loop_
_entity_poly.entity_id
_entity_poly.type
_entity_poly.pdbx_seq_one_letter_code
_entity_poly.pdbx_strand_id
1 'polypeptide(L)'
;MKEKINLLSKGIFEYGCPDIHVSEQNLYLEVEAGSSYSGEFHVYSTNGIDVRAKIFSSNKQMSCSETDIIGTDNSIHFTFLTGNMEPGDQAEGNISIISNGGELQIPYKVTVRSPYCMTSIGEVGNLEDFAKLASEHWQEAIGLFRSEDFPRVFLVNKIHAHTYEKLLKSRNVNQAMEEFLYTLKQKQKLTLSVTQREIVQNNLTEALSDKLVLEKNTWGYQEILIRGEGDFLSVYKKRLTTQDFLGSYYELEYFINPEFLNKGYNYGKIILSTFSQTIEIKVSCHQEVFRDEEPRQSIRTSLYNIGRNYLEWRAGRMDDYAWTRETREDVDCCRNNSDDVRYALLEAHFLMTAGDENGAKDIIGAINGRELRKNSLIEYCYFMYITALYRKDADYTHYVVSRMWEFYEGQCDRWEILWMLIQLDERLIDGGIHTFKRIKAEFEKGCSSPLMYYEALRLANEEPSMIRELEGFEIQLLNWGTRHDCLEVSLVYQFADLAQREKTYHPLLLSAMEKLCEKHENKELLAAVCSMLIKGHKTEKPYNPWYYKGIQQSLKLTRLYEYYMLSLDEEKVKELPTAVLYYFNYNNQLDWSRKAFLYRYIVSHQQNIEKIYYSYDNIIKAFTYEQLGLGNIDMNLAYLYKYYITKDKMNSKLADELPDIMFKYQINCKHQGIVSVIVTMREVDREFVYPVVGGKAYVDIFMDEYNITFEDSEGNRYIRTVDYTMNKLMDESEFIKECYELNPDNARVLMNRSERALKYQMIDDTSIEIFKRTLRIRSIHNEYRKNILKNLIDIYYENYEGETLEKYLIRLDIHLLGSEERGSIIEYYIQRGFYDKAFEAISEYGYEAIQDKRLMRLCSRMIRKVNYEEDALLLEIAFYTFRAGKYDEVILEYLNQYYMGTTRDYMDIWNAANGFEVEAHQLEEKMLCQVLFTEDMVSESGEVFDSYYKVHPNIKIVRAYLAYSAYSYLVKNSKLKESLFQYMEIEMDQMERGRDVCSLAMLKHFSESYSEDGSYSEWIRKEVRRFMSRGIMLPWFKKFVNLTDIPEELAARTFVTYTTNPAHRVKVRYRIDSDTETGEWKEENMQNVYGGIFIKAWPLFADEHLTWQALDDDGEDITVTEAREVSRDDEDKDNLISGLDYINRMILQKDFNDYDAFYRTANEYSRRKAIAAEVFDIL
;
A
#
# COMPACT_ATOMS: atom_id res chain seq x y z
N MET A 1 6.32 -16.34 53.79
CA MET A 1 5.66 -15.39 54.72
C MET A 1 5.20 -16.02 56.04
N LYS A 2 4.12 -16.81 56.09
CA LYS A 2 3.53 -17.33 57.36
C LYS A 2 4.51 -18.08 58.27
N GLU A 3 5.41 -18.87 57.69
CA GLU A 3 6.43 -19.60 58.43
C GLU A 3 7.44 -18.66 59.11
N LYS A 4 7.98 -17.68 58.37
CA LYS A 4 8.91 -16.65 58.89
C LYS A 4 8.27 -15.85 60.02
N ILE A 5 7.02 -15.41 59.86
CA ILE A 5 6.25 -14.69 60.91
C ILE A 5 6.09 -15.57 62.17
N ASN A 6 5.83 -16.87 62.01
CA ASN A 6 5.71 -17.80 63.14
C ASN A 6 7.05 -17.96 63.88
N LEU A 7 8.17 -18.04 63.16
CA LEU A 7 9.52 -18.08 63.75
C LEU A 7 9.82 -16.79 64.51
N LEU A 8 9.58 -15.62 63.91
CA LEU A 8 9.75 -14.31 64.54
C LEU A 8 8.89 -14.15 65.80
N SER A 9 7.62 -14.61 65.77
CA SER A 9 6.73 -14.57 66.94
C SER A 9 7.24 -15.42 68.13
N LYS A 10 8.10 -16.41 67.84
CA LYS A 10 8.77 -17.25 68.82
C LYS A 10 10.18 -16.72 69.18
N GLY A 11 10.57 -15.54 68.71
CA GLY A 11 11.89 -14.97 68.95
C GLY A 11 13.03 -15.74 68.26
N ILE A 12 12.74 -16.44 67.17
CA ILE A 12 13.74 -17.12 66.34
C ILE A 12 13.99 -16.23 65.12
N PHE A 13 15.22 -15.76 64.96
CA PHE A 13 15.63 -14.87 63.87
C PHE A 13 16.48 -15.62 62.85
N GLU A 14 16.35 -15.25 61.59
CA GLU A 14 17.25 -15.66 60.52
C GLU A 14 18.36 -14.61 60.43
N TYR A 15 19.62 -15.03 60.47
CA TYR A 15 20.77 -14.13 60.61
C TYR A 15 21.49 -13.83 59.29
N GLY A 16 21.04 -14.46 58.19
CA GLY A 16 21.46 -14.18 56.82
C GLY A 16 20.23 -13.96 55.95
N CYS A 17 20.23 -12.88 55.16
CA CYS A 17 19.22 -12.63 54.13
C CYS A 17 19.82 -12.93 52.76
N PRO A 18 19.05 -13.46 51.80
CA PRO A 18 19.56 -13.64 50.45
C PRO A 18 19.93 -12.28 49.86
N ASP A 19 21.13 -12.19 49.27
CA ASP A 19 21.58 -11.02 48.51
C ASP A 19 21.10 -11.17 47.06
N ILE A 20 19.98 -10.49 46.75
CA ILE A 20 19.19 -10.76 45.56
C ILE A 20 19.62 -9.87 44.41
N HIS A 21 19.93 -10.50 43.30
CA HIS A 21 20.22 -9.83 42.05
C HIS A 21 19.28 -10.30 40.94
N VAL A 22 19.06 -9.41 39.98
CA VAL A 22 18.29 -9.65 38.77
C VAL A 22 19.21 -9.52 37.56
N SER A 23 19.04 -10.39 36.56
CA SER A 23 19.84 -10.31 35.34
C SER A 23 19.59 -9.02 34.56
N GLU A 24 18.36 -8.48 34.61
CA GLU A 24 17.97 -7.25 33.95
C GLU A 24 17.33 -6.27 34.93
N GLN A 25 17.83 -5.03 34.96
CA GLN A 25 17.30 -3.98 35.84
C GLN A 25 16.17 -3.18 35.20
N ASN A 26 16.09 -3.13 33.87
CA ASN A 26 15.03 -2.46 33.12
C ASN A 26 14.75 -3.25 31.85
N LEU A 27 13.48 -3.42 31.48
CA LEU A 27 13.08 -4.13 30.25
C LEU A 27 12.60 -3.13 29.20
N TYR A 28 13.36 -2.96 28.12
CA TYR A 28 12.94 -2.17 26.96
C TYR A 28 12.55 -3.14 25.83
N LEU A 29 11.25 -3.22 25.55
CA LEU A 29 10.70 -4.17 24.60
C LEU A 29 10.13 -3.45 23.39
N GLU A 30 10.37 -4.01 22.22
CA GLU A 30 9.78 -3.54 20.97
C GLU A 30 9.02 -4.70 20.36
N VAL A 31 7.69 -4.57 20.33
CA VAL A 31 6.79 -5.68 20.00
C VAL A 31 5.91 -5.29 18.83
N GLU A 32 5.73 -6.21 17.88
CA GLU A 32 4.87 -5.99 16.73
C GLU A 32 3.40 -5.93 17.16
N ALA A 33 2.63 -5.00 16.59
CA ALA A 33 1.18 -4.90 16.83
C ALA A 33 0.46 -6.21 16.48
N GLY A 34 -0.39 -6.70 17.39
CA GLY A 34 -1.15 -7.95 17.23
C GLY A 34 -0.35 -9.25 17.44
N SER A 35 0.86 -9.17 17.99
CA SER A 35 1.71 -10.31 18.34
C SER A 35 1.84 -10.51 19.86
N SER A 36 2.57 -11.55 20.27
CA SER A 36 2.95 -11.75 21.67
C SER A 36 4.46 -11.85 21.76
N TYR A 37 5.06 -11.11 22.69
CA TYR A 37 6.48 -11.23 22.98
C TYR A 37 6.68 -12.08 24.23
N SER A 38 7.63 -13.00 24.21
CA SER A 38 7.99 -13.81 25.37
C SER A 38 9.49 -13.68 25.62
N GLY A 39 9.86 -13.46 26.87
CA GLY A 39 11.25 -13.34 27.31
C GLY A 39 11.45 -13.99 28.66
N GLU A 40 12.70 -14.04 29.11
CA GLU A 40 13.07 -14.54 30.43
C GLU A 40 14.06 -13.60 31.11
N PHE A 41 14.00 -13.53 32.44
CA PHE A 41 15.05 -12.91 33.26
C PHE A 41 15.29 -13.78 34.49
N HIS A 42 16.49 -13.69 35.06
CA HIS A 42 16.89 -14.48 36.21
C HIS A 42 16.81 -13.67 37.50
N VAL A 43 16.35 -14.32 38.57
CA VAL A 43 16.43 -13.85 39.95
C VAL A 43 17.28 -14.84 40.73
N TYR A 44 18.44 -14.39 41.20
CA TYR A 44 19.42 -15.24 41.86
C TYR A 44 20.01 -14.61 43.13
N SER A 45 20.47 -15.48 44.03
CA SER A 45 21.19 -15.12 45.25
C SER A 45 22.68 -15.36 45.07
N THR A 46 23.50 -14.36 45.41
CA THR A 46 24.98 -14.43 45.35
C THR A 46 25.60 -15.08 46.59
N ASN A 47 24.88 -15.12 47.71
CA ASN A 47 25.35 -15.65 48.99
C ASN A 47 24.83 -17.06 49.33
N GLY A 48 24.28 -17.78 48.35
CA GLY A 48 23.89 -19.20 48.47
C GLY A 48 22.65 -19.48 49.32
N ILE A 49 21.91 -18.44 49.71
CA ILE A 49 20.67 -18.56 50.49
C ILE A 49 19.48 -18.61 49.53
N ASP A 50 18.54 -19.54 49.75
CA ASP A 50 17.35 -19.65 48.92
C ASP A 50 16.51 -18.36 48.92
N VAL A 51 16.27 -17.83 47.73
CA VAL A 51 15.33 -16.74 47.50
C VAL A 51 13.92 -17.31 47.54
N ARG A 52 13.07 -16.75 48.42
CA ARG A 52 11.64 -17.01 48.47
C ARG A 52 10.94 -15.72 48.10
N ALA A 53 10.36 -15.64 46.91
CA ALA A 53 9.75 -14.40 46.43
C ALA A 53 8.40 -14.60 45.78
N LYS A 54 7.59 -13.54 45.82
CA LYS A 54 6.38 -13.38 45.03
C LYS A 54 6.59 -12.33 43.96
N ILE A 55 6.15 -12.61 42.75
CA ILE A 55 6.32 -11.75 41.58
C ILE A 55 4.95 -11.28 41.10
N PHE A 56 4.83 -9.98 40.88
CA PHE A 56 3.61 -9.34 40.38
C PHE A 56 3.94 -8.39 39.25
N SER A 57 3.06 -8.31 38.26
CA SER A 57 3.11 -7.30 37.20
C SER A 57 2.06 -6.23 37.46
N SER A 58 2.39 -4.97 37.18
CA SER A 58 1.47 -3.84 37.35
C SER A 58 0.44 -3.70 36.22
N ASN A 59 0.59 -4.41 35.10
CA ASN A 59 -0.32 -4.33 33.95
C ASN A 59 -0.74 -5.74 33.52
N LYS A 60 -2.02 -5.93 33.21
CA LYS A 60 -2.57 -7.22 32.77
C LYS A 60 -1.97 -7.73 31.45
N GLN A 61 -1.51 -6.83 30.57
CA GLN A 61 -0.86 -7.19 29.31
C GLN A 61 0.50 -7.87 29.51
N MET A 62 1.14 -7.66 30.67
CA MET A 62 2.41 -8.27 31.05
C MET A 62 2.16 -9.36 32.10
N SER A 63 2.32 -10.63 31.73
CA SER A 63 2.11 -11.77 32.64
C SER A 63 3.41 -12.53 32.89
N CYS A 64 3.73 -12.79 34.15
CA CYS A 64 4.81 -13.71 34.54
C CYS A 64 4.23 -15.10 34.79
N SER A 65 4.90 -16.15 34.30
CA SER A 65 4.46 -17.53 34.44
C SER A 65 4.66 -18.04 35.86
N GLU A 66 5.79 -17.68 36.47
CA GLU A 66 6.16 -18.03 37.84
C GLU A 66 5.78 -16.89 38.81
N THR A 67 4.73 -17.08 39.61
CA THR A 67 4.27 -16.09 40.61
C THR A 67 4.91 -16.28 41.98
N ASP A 68 5.28 -17.52 42.32
CA ASP A 68 5.94 -17.91 43.57
C ASP A 68 7.23 -18.66 43.22
N ILE A 69 8.38 -18.16 43.67
CA ILE A 69 9.70 -18.76 43.41
C ILE A 69 10.40 -19.17 44.71
N ILE A 70 11.10 -20.31 44.66
CA ILE A 70 11.92 -20.84 45.75
C ILE A 70 13.19 -21.46 45.15
N GLY A 71 14.36 -20.88 45.44
CA GLY A 71 15.65 -21.42 45.04
C GLY A 71 16.75 -20.36 44.99
N THR A 72 17.99 -20.78 44.76
CA THR A 72 19.16 -19.89 44.66
C THR A 72 19.29 -19.17 43.31
N ASP A 73 18.75 -19.76 42.23
CA ASP A 73 18.71 -19.18 40.88
C ASP A 73 17.42 -19.63 40.21
N ASN A 74 16.58 -18.68 39.80
CA ASN A 74 15.26 -18.93 39.21
C ASN A 74 15.14 -18.14 37.91
N SER A 75 14.78 -18.82 36.81
CA SER A 75 14.37 -18.16 35.56
C SER A 75 12.87 -17.84 35.63
N ILE A 76 12.52 -16.59 35.29
CA ILE A 76 11.14 -16.10 35.25
C ILE A 76 10.79 -15.78 33.82
N HIS A 77 9.76 -16.46 33.30
CA HIS A 77 9.26 -16.26 31.96
C HIS A 77 8.13 -15.23 31.97
N PHE A 78 8.30 -14.15 31.21
CA PHE A 78 7.26 -13.15 31.03
C PHE A 78 6.74 -13.16 29.60
N THR A 79 5.47 -12.81 29.44
CA THR A 79 4.82 -12.64 28.14
C THR A 79 4.08 -11.31 28.10
N PHE A 80 4.30 -10.56 27.03
CA PHE A 80 3.58 -9.32 26.74
C PHE A 80 2.66 -9.51 25.53
N LEU A 81 1.38 -9.15 25.68
CA LEU A 81 0.35 -9.32 24.65
C LEU A 81 -0.01 -7.96 24.01
N THR A 82 0.26 -7.77 22.72
CA THR A 82 -0.07 -6.51 21.98
C THR A 82 -1.41 -6.58 21.24
N GLY A 83 -2.27 -7.55 21.55
CA GLY A 83 -3.39 -7.98 20.70
C GLY A 83 -4.22 -6.86 20.04
N ASN A 84 -4.60 -5.82 20.79
CA ASN A 84 -5.43 -4.71 20.29
C ASN A 84 -4.72 -3.34 20.30
N MET A 85 -3.40 -3.33 20.49
CA MET A 85 -2.59 -2.10 20.49
C MET A 85 -2.24 -1.68 19.05
N GLU A 86 -2.23 -0.38 18.80
CA GLU A 86 -1.88 0.20 17.50
C GLU A 86 -0.37 0.52 17.42
N PRO A 87 0.23 0.55 16.23
CA PRO A 87 1.62 0.97 16.05
C PRO A 87 1.87 2.38 16.60
N GLY A 88 2.83 2.53 17.50
CA GLY A 88 3.14 3.77 18.20
C GLY A 88 2.64 3.81 19.64
N ASP A 89 1.73 2.93 20.04
CA ASP A 89 1.28 2.81 21.42
C ASP A 89 2.45 2.40 22.34
N GLN A 90 2.44 2.94 23.56
CA GLN A 90 3.46 2.67 24.57
C GLN A 90 2.79 2.17 25.84
N ALA A 91 3.21 1.01 26.32
CA ALA A 91 2.83 0.49 27.63
C ALA A 91 4.01 0.61 28.60
N GLU A 92 3.75 1.21 29.75
CA GLU A 92 4.73 1.33 30.84
C GLU A 92 4.19 0.65 32.10
N GLY A 93 5.09 0.02 32.85
CA GLY A 93 4.74 -0.62 34.12
C GLY A 93 5.96 -1.21 34.83
N ASN A 94 5.73 -1.89 35.93
CA ASN A 94 6.76 -2.47 36.77
C ASN A 94 6.44 -3.93 37.11
N ILE A 95 7.46 -4.79 37.07
CA ILE A 95 7.43 -6.12 37.68
C ILE A 95 7.99 -5.97 39.10
N SER A 96 7.16 -6.21 40.11
CA SER A 96 7.54 -6.11 41.52
C SER A 96 7.84 -7.49 42.09
N ILE A 97 9.00 -7.62 42.72
CA ILE A 97 9.51 -8.85 43.34
C ILE A 97 9.57 -8.63 44.85
N ILE A 98 8.73 -9.35 45.60
CA ILE A 98 8.61 -9.26 47.05
C ILE A 98 9.23 -10.50 47.66
N SER A 99 10.41 -10.36 48.26
CA SER A 99 11.23 -11.51 48.68
C SER A 99 11.58 -11.48 50.17
N ASN A 100 12.14 -12.60 50.66
CA ASN A 100 12.73 -12.68 52.00
C ASN A 100 14.07 -11.91 52.17
N GLY A 101 14.59 -11.29 51.09
CA GLY A 101 15.79 -10.46 51.09
C GLY A 101 15.56 -9.00 50.64
N GLY A 102 14.30 -8.55 50.61
CA GLY A 102 13.92 -7.18 50.24
C GLY A 102 12.91 -7.10 49.09
N GLU A 103 12.63 -5.88 48.63
CA GLU A 103 11.74 -5.59 47.49
C GLU A 103 12.54 -5.02 46.33
N LEU A 104 12.28 -5.54 45.12
CA LEU A 104 12.88 -5.06 43.88
C LEU A 104 11.78 -4.74 42.86
N GLN A 105 11.99 -3.71 42.05
CA GLN A 105 11.12 -3.37 40.94
C GLN A 105 11.92 -3.31 39.65
N ILE A 106 11.46 -4.02 38.63
CA ILE A 106 11.99 -3.97 37.27
C ILE A 106 10.99 -3.17 36.44
N PRO A 107 11.25 -1.89 36.14
CA PRO A 107 10.41 -1.14 35.23
C PRO A 107 10.56 -1.70 33.81
N TYR A 108 9.46 -1.72 33.08
CA TYR A 108 9.43 -2.06 31.67
C TYR A 108 8.76 -0.98 30.85
N LYS A 109 9.27 -0.80 29.64
CA LYS A 109 8.67 0.07 28.63
C LYS A 109 8.56 -0.72 27.33
N VAL A 110 7.33 -0.93 26.89
CA VAL A 110 7.03 -1.62 25.64
C VAL A 110 6.60 -0.59 24.60
N THR A 111 7.27 -0.58 23.46
CA THR A 111 6.88 0.24 22.30
C THR A 111 6.33 -0.67 21.23
N VAL A 112 5.08 -0.45 20.83
CA VAL A 112 4.45 -1.22 19.77
C VAL A 112 4.94 -0.70 18.42
N ARG A 113 5.60 -1.56 17.65
CA ARG A 113 6.11 -1.23 16.32
C ARG A 113 5.13 -1.63 15.23
N SER A 114 5.26 -0.95 14.09
CA SER A 114 4.55 -1.34 12.88
C SER A 114 4.91 -2.77 12.48
N PRO A 115 3.93 -3.55 12.01
CA PRO A 115 4.18 -4.90 11.54
C PRO A 115 5.14 -4.90 10.36
N TYR A 116 5.93 -5.96 10.22
CA TYR A 116 6.93 -6.11 9.16
C TYR A 116 6.97 -7.54 8.65
N CYS A 117 7.53 -7.72 7.46
CA CYS A 117 7.72 -9.04 6.86
C CYS A 117 9.21 -9.38 6.80
N MET A 118 9.58 -10.57 7.26
CA MET A 118 10.92 -11.09 7.07
C MET A 118 11.07 -11.65 5.65
N THR A 119 12.07 -11.15 4.93
CA THR A 119 12.35 -11.49 3.53
C THR A 119 13.83 -11.76 3.31
N SER A 120 14.21 -12.18 2.10
CA SER A 120 15.61 -12.40 1.72
C SER A 120 16.52 -11.16 1.89
N ILE A 121 15.97 -9.94 1.82
CA ILE A 121 16.70 -8.68 2.01
C ILE A 121 16.64 -8.14 3.45
N GLY A 122 16.03 -8.91 4.37
CA GLY A 122 15.83 -8.53 5.77
C GLY A 122 14.39 -8.09 6.08
N GLU A 123 14.24 -7.20 7.05
CA GLU A 123 12.95 -6.66 7.51
C GLU A 123 12.38 -5.67 6.48
N VAL A 124 11.19 -5.96 5.98
CA VAL A 124 10.48 -5.11 5.02
C VAL A 124 9.20 -4.61 5.68
N GLY A 125 9.19 -3.33 6.08
CA GLY A 125 8.07 -2.71 6.81
C GLY A 125 7.35 -1.58 6.06
N ASN A 126 7.85 -1.16 4.89
CA ASN A 126 7.24 -0.08 4.11
C ASN A 126 7.26 -0.37 2.60
N LEU A 127 6.50 0.42 1.84
CA LEU A 127 6.35 0.24 0.39
C LEU A 127 7.64 0.50 -0.40
N GLU A 128 8.57 1.30 0.12
CA GLU A 128 9.86 1.56 -0.53
C GLU A 128 10.78 0.33 -0.42
N ASP A 129 10.81 -0.30 0.75
CA ASP A 129 11.55 -1.54 0.98
C ASP A 129 10.91 -2.70 0.21
N PHE A 130 9.58 -2.73 0.09
CA PHE A 130 8.91 -3.68 -0.80
C PHE A 130 9.28 -3.46 -2.27
N ALA A 131 9.44 -2.20 -2.71
CA ALA A 131 9.90 -1.90 -4.07
C ALA A 131 11.35 -2.35 -4.30
N LYS A 132 12.22 -2.30 -3.28
CA LYS A 132 13.57 -2.89 -3.34
C LYS A 132 13.51 -4.41 -3.44
N LEU A 133 12.69 -5.07 -2.62
CA LEU A 133 12.46 -6.52 -2.73
C LEU A 133 11.96 -6.89 -4.14
N ALA A 134 11.03 -6.13 -4.70
CA ALA A 134 10.51 -6.39 -6.03
C ALA A 134 11.57 -6.20 -7.13
N SER A 135 12.53 -5.28 -6.96
CA SER A 135 13.57 -5.04 -7.96
C SER A 135 14.65 -6.13 -7.98
N GLU A 136 14.98 -6.70 -6.82
CA GLU A 136 16.00 -7.76 -6.67
C GLU A 136 15.39 -9.17 -6.78
N HIS A 137 14.24 -9.41 -6.15
CA HIS A 137 13.60 -10.72 -5.99
C HIS A 137 12.09 -10.69 -6.35
N TRP A 138 11.78 -10.44 -7.62
CA TRP A 138 10.41 -10.28 -8.13
C TRP A 138 9.43 -11.44 -7.78
N GLN A 139 9.89 -12.70 -7.80
CA GLN A 139 9.01 -13.85 -7.46
C GLN A 139 8.66 -13.90 -5.97
N GLU A 140 9.59 -13.57 -5.09
CA GLU A 140 9.36 -13.47 -3.65
C GLU A 140 8.40 -12.32 -3.34
N ALA A 141 8.61 -11.16 -3.98
CA ALA A 141 7.71 -10.01 -3.88
C ALA A 141 6.27 -10.34 -4.32
N ILE A 142 6.07 -11.17 -5.35
CA ILE A 142 4.74 -11.65 -5.74
C ILE A 142 4.12 -12.58 -4.70
N GLY A 143 4.93 -13.47 -4.12
CA GLY A 143 4.49 -14.34 -3.04
C GLY A 143 3.97 -13.51 -1.86
N LEU A 144 4.74 -12.49 -1.47
CA LEU A 144 4.36 -11.55 -0.43
C LEU A 144 3.12 -10.73 -0.85
N PHE A 145 3.08 -10.18 -2.06
CA PHE A 145 1.95 -9.39 -2.58
C PHE A 145 0.61 -10.14 -2.57
N ARG A 146 0.62 -11.49 -2.63
CA ARG A 146 -0.58 -12.33 -2.53
C ARG A 146 -0.92 -12.78 -1.11
N SER A 147 0.02 -12.65 -0.17
CA SER A 147 -0.16 -13.08 1.21
C SER A 147 -1.08 -12.14 1.98
N GLU A 148 -1.70 -12.64 3.05
CA GLU A 148 -2.48 -11.83 3.98
C GLU A 148 -1.61 -10.85 4.80
N ASP A 149 -0.30 -11.10 4.85
CA ASP A 149 0.66 -10.20 5.49
C ASP A 149 0.85 -8.88 4.71
N PHE A 150 0.62 -8.87 3.39
CA PHE A 150 0.84 -7.66 2.60
C PHE A 150 -0.12 -6.52 2.98
N PRO A 151 -1.45 -6.73 3.07
CA PRO A 151 -2.35 -5.73 3.63
C PRO A 151 -2.02 -5.35 5.07
N ARG A 152 -1.64 -6.32 5.89
CA ARG A 152 -1.29 -6.14 7.32
C ARG A 152 -0.11 -5.18 7.50
N VAL A 153 0.92 -5.29 6.66
CA VAL A 153 2.16 -4.51 6.75
C VAL A 153 2.10 -3.21 5.94
N PHE A 154 1.70 -3.28 4.67
CA PHE A 154 1.90 -2.17 3.72
C PHE A 154 0.66 -1.30 3.51
N LEU A 155 -0.52 -1.76 3.92
CA LEU A 155 -1.80 -1.08 3.65
C LEU A 155 -2.46 -0.51 4.91
N VAL A 156 -1.71 -0.37 6.01
CA VAL A 156 -2.17 0.17 7.31
C VAL A 156 -2.86 1.54 7.16
N ASN A 157 -2.34 2.41 6.29
CA ASN A 157 -2.90 3.76 6.08
C ASN A 157 -4.19 3.80 5.23
N LYS A 158 -4.77 2.66 4.83
CA LYS A 158 -6.02 2.49 4.03
C LYS A 158 -6.09 3.20 2.66
N ILE A 159 -5.28 4.24 2.41
CA ILE A 159 -5.25 5.03 1.16
C ILE A 159 -4.92 4.13 -0.04
N HIS A 160 -4.02 3.15 0.16
CA HIS A 160 -3.57 2.25 -0.90
C HIS A 160 -4.29 0.90 -0.89
N ALA A 161 -5.09 0.62 0.14
CA ALA A 161 -5.82 -0.64 0.30
C ALA A 161 -6.79 -0.87 -0.86
N HIS A 162 -7.54 0.18 -1.21
CA HIS A 162 -8.49 0.12 -2.32
C HIS A 162 -7.80 -0.17 -3.66
N THR A 163 -6.71 0.55 -3.97
CA THR A 163 -5.91 0.34 -5.19
C THR A 163 -5.40 -1.10 -5.29
N TYR A 164 -4.89 -1.64 -4.18
CA TYR A 164 -4.43 -3.03 -4.08
C TYR A 164 -5.55 -4.03 -4.37
N GLU A 165 -6.70 -3.92 -3.68
CA GLU A 165 -7.83 -4.82 -3.88
C GLU A 165 -8.33 -4.82 -5.33
N LYS A 166 -8.32 -3.66 -6.01
CA LYS A 166 -8.77 -3.58 -7.40
C LYS A 166 -7.80 -4.23 -8.35
N LEU A 167 -6.50 -4.02 -8.17
CA LEU A 167 -5.48 -4.62 -9.02
C LEU A 167 -5.32 -6.12 -8.74
N LEU A 168 -5.55 -6.59 -7.52
CA LEU A 168 -5.49 -8.02 -7.19
C LEU A 168 -6.58 -8.83 -7.91
N LYS A 169 -7.68 -8.20 -8.32
CA LYS A 169 -8.71 -8.80 -9.19
C LYS A 169 -8.28 -8.99 -10.64
N SER A 170 -7.13 -8.44 -11.05
CA SER A 170 -6.54 -8.73 -12.36
C SER A 170 -6.23 -10.21 -12.51
N ARG A 171 -6.43 -10.73 -13.73
CA ARG A 171 -6.05 -12.11 -14.04
C ARG A 171 -4.54 -12.36 -13.90
N ASN A 172 -3.71 -11.41 -14.31
CA ASN A 172 -2.25 -11.50 -14.19
C ASN A 172 -1.71 -10.69 -13.00
N VAL A 173 -1.30 -11.39 -11.95
CA VAL A 173 -0.76 -10.74 -10.73
C VAL A 173 0.58 -10.06 -10.96
N ASN A 174 1.39 -10.50 -11.92
CA ASN A 174 2.63 -9.78 -12.26
C ASN A 174 2.32 -8.39 -12.81
N GLN A 175 1.32 -8.29 -13.69
CA GLN A 175 0.85 -7.02 -14.22
C GLN A 175 0.18 -6.18 -13.12
N ALA A 176 -0.58 -6.80 -12.21
CA ALA A 176 -1.19 -6.11 -11.08
C ALA A 176 -0.15 -5.46 -10.17
N MET A 177 0.91 -6.19 -9.80
CA MET A 177 1.99 -5.67 -8.95
C MET A 177 2.79 -4.57 -9.66
N GLU A 178 3.08 -4.75 -10.96
CA GLU A 178 3.70 -3.72 -11.79
C GLU A 178 2.86 -2.43 -11.81
N GLU A 179 1.55 -2.55 -12.08
CA GLU A 179 0.62 -1.43 -12.10
C GLU A 179 0.49 -0.77 -10.72
N PHE A 180 0.52 -1.57 -9.64
CA PHE A 180 0.45 -1.08 -8.26
C PHE A 180 1.66 -0.21 -7.93
N LEU A 181 2.89 -0.70 -8.16
CA LEU A 181 4.12 0.05 -7.92
C LEU A 181 4.21 1.32 -8.78
N TYR A 182 3.77 1.25 -10.04
CA TYR A 182 3.73 2.40 -10.93
C TYR A 182 2.68 3.44 -10.51
N THR A 183 1.49 2.99 -10.09
CA THR A 183 0.40 3.86 -9.61
C THR A 183 0.84 4.63 -8.36
N LEU A 184 1.52 3.95 -7.44
CA LEU A 184 2.05 4.53 -6.20
C LEU A 184 3.34 5.36 -6.37
N LYS A 185 3.85 5.54 -7.60
CA LYS A 185 5.09 6.27 -7.90
C LYS A 185 6.35 5.67 -7.24
N GLN A 186 6.30 4.41 -6.80
CA GLN A 186 7.48 3.68 -6.30
C GLN A 186 8.43 3.28 -7.43
N LYS A 187 7.98 3.45 -8.69
CA LYS A 187 8.73 3.09 -9.89
C LYS A 187 8.36 3.99 -11.08
N GLN A 188 9.27 4.11 -12.04
CA GLN A 188 9.03 4.73 -13.35
C GLN A 188 8.30 3.79 -14.32
N LYS A 189 7.65 4.34 -15.35
CA LYS A 189 6.96 3.56 -16.40
C LYS A 189 7.98 2.73 -17.19
N LEU A 190 7.72 1.43 -17.32
CA LEU A 190 8.53 0.53 -18.12
C LEU A 190 8.26 0.74 -19.63
N THR A 191 9.31 1.10 -20.36
CA THR A 191 9.29 1.34 -21.81
C THR A 191 10.42 0.57 -22.49
N LEU A 192 10.22 0.28 -23.78
CA LEU A 192 11.16 -0.47 -24.59
C LEU A 192 11.78 0.43 -25.67
N SER A 193 13.09 0.30 -25.84
CA SER A 193 13.87 0.84 -26.93
C SER A 193 14.47 -0.30 -27.76
N VAL A 194 14.80 0.02 -29.01
CA VAL A 194 15.43 -0.90 -29.95
C VAL A 194 16.62 -0.18 -30.56
N THR A 195 17.74 -0.87 -30.73
CA THR A 195 18.98 -0.28 -31.26
C THR A 195 18.83 0.23 -32.69
N GLN A 196 18.03 -0.45 -33.52
CA GLN A 196 17.78 -0.08 -34.92
C GLN A 196 16.29 -0.16 -35.25
N ARG A 197 15.76 0.87 -35.93
CA ARG A 197 14.36 0.93 -36.40
C ARG A 197 14.21 0.60 -37.90
N GLU A 198 15.32 0.41 -38.59
CA GLU A 198 15.36 0.06 -40.00
C GLU A 198 16.48 -0.95 -40.24
N ILE A 199 16.15 -2.05 -40.93
CA ILE A 199 17.05 -3.12 -41.32
C ILE A 199 17.07 -3.12 -42.85
N VAL A 200 18.23 -2.90 -43.44
CA VAL A 200 18.42 -2.89 -44.90
C VAL A 200 19.40 -4.00 -45.26
N GLN A 201 19.00 -4.88 -46.16
CA GLN A 201 19.84 -5.98 -46.66
C GLN A 201 19.86 -5.99 -48.18
N ASN A 202 21.04 -6.23 -48.76
CA ASN A 202 21.24 -6.26 -50.20
C ASN A 202 21.78 -7.64 -50.63
N ASN A 203 21.28 -8.19 -51.72
CA ASN A 203 21.80 -9.39 -52.39
C ASN A 203 21.96 -10.62 -51.50
N LEU A 204 20.90 -10.96 -50.76
CA LEU A 204 20.88 -12.18 -49.95
C LEU A 204 20.78 -13.43 -50.83
N THR A 205 21.85 -14.24 -50.82
CA THR A 205 21.94 -15.55 -51.48
C THR A 205 21.69 -16.71 -50.52
N GLU A 206 21.99 -16.53 -49.23
CA GLU A 206 21.77 -17.50 -48.16
C GLU A 206 20.80 -16.93 -47.11
N ALA A 207 20.16 -17.82 -46.35
CA ALA A 207 19.27 -17.41 -45.26
C ALA A 207 20.05 -16.63 -44.20
N LEU A 208 19.63 -15.40 -43.93
CA LEU A 208 20.25 -14.56 -42.90
C LEU A 208 19.54 -14.80 -41.58
N SER A 209 20.31 -15.18 -40.57
CA SER A 209 19.92 -15.10 -39.17
C SER A 209 20.69 -13.96 -38.53
N ASP A 210 19.98 -12.99 -37.96
CA ASP A 210 20.57 -11.85 -37.29
C ASP A 210 19.75 -11.48 -36.04
N LYS A 211 20.31 -10.62 -35.20
CA LYS A 211 19.81 -10.31 -33.86
C LYS A 211 19.44 -8.83 -33.72
N LEU A 212 18.26 -8.59 -33.19
CA LEU A 212 17.77 -7.27 -32.85
C LEU A 212 17.84 -7.08 -31.32
N VAL A 213 18.63 -6.11 -30.87
CA VAL A 213 18.78 -5.83 -29.44
C VAL A 213 17.62 -4.96 -28.95
N LEU A 214 16.86 -5.52 -28.01
CA LEU A 214 15.81 -4.83 -27.25
C LEU A 214 16.40 -4.37 -25.92
N GLU A 215 16.12 -3.13 -25.54
CA GLU A 215 16.55 -2.55 -24.28
C GLU A 215 15.34 -2.07 -23.48
N LYS A 216 15.33 -2.33 -22.18
CA LYS A 216 14.33 -1.81 -21.23
C LYS A 216 14.92 -0.67 -20.41
N ASN A 217 14.14 0.38 -20.17
CA ASN A 217 14.59 1.54 -19.40
C ASN A 217 14.66 1.29 -17.88
N THR A 218 13.87 0.35 -17.35
CA THR A 218 13.79 0.06 -15.91
C THR A 218 13.46 -1.43 -15.66
N TRP A 219 13.39 -1.84 -14.39
CA TRP A 219 13.09 -3.22 -13.97
C TRP A 219 11.58 -3.53 -14.10
N GLY A 220 11.11 -4.69 -13.62
CA GLY A 220 9.68 -5.06 -13.50
C GLY A 220 9.07 -5.88 -14.63
N TYR A 221 7.73 -6.02 -14.63
CA TYR A 221 7.02 -6.96 -15.52
C TYR A 221 6.42 -6.30 -16.75
N GLN A 222 6.74 -6.83 -17.93
CA GLN A 222 6.04 -6.48 -19.16
C GLN A 222 6.00 -7.67 -20.11
N GLU A 223 4.88 -7.79 -20.81
CA GLU A 223 4.69 -8.76 -21.86
C GLU A 223 4.83 -8.10 -23.23
N ILE A 224 5.57 -8.75 -24.13
CA ILE A 224 5.90 -8.25 -25.47
C ILE A 224 5.45 -9.29 -26.50
N LEU A 225 4.53 -8.89 -27.38
CA LEU A 225 4.09 -9.68 -28.51
C LEU A 225 4.82 -9.23 -29.76
N ILE A 226 5.44 -10.18 -30.45
CA ILE A 226 6.32 -9.95 -31.61
C ILE A 226 5.68 -10.57 -32.84
N ARG A 227 5.54 -9.78 -33.89
CA ARG A 227 4.99 -10.22 -35.18
C ARG A 227 5.90 -9.78 -36.32
N GLY A 228 6.20 -10.69 -37.23
CA GLY A 228 6.83 -10.37 -38.51
C GLY A 228 5.76 -10.24 -39.60
N GLU A 229 5.78 -9.14 -40.33
CA GLU A 229 4.99 -8.91 -41.54
C GLU A 229 5.89 -9.02 -42.77
N GLY A 230 5.50 -9.87 -43.72
CA GLY A 230 6.27 -10.17 -44.94
C GLY A 230 6.64 -11.66 -45.00
N ASP A 231 6.31 -12.34 -46.09
CA ASP A 231 6.47 -13.80 -46.24
C ASP A 231 7.93 -14.28 -46.11
N PHE A 232 8.89 -13.40 -46.42
CA PHE A 232 10.33 -13.66 -46.31
C PHE A 232 10.89 -13.50 -44.90
N LEU A 233 10.12 -12.92 -43.97
CA LEU A 233 10.58 -12.50 -42.64
C LEU A 233 9.92 -13.35 -41.57
N SER A 234 10.73 -14.00 -40.73
CA SER A 234 10.24 -14.73 -39.56
C SER A 234 11.03 -14.35 -38.31
N VAL A 235 10.38 -14.43 -37.16
CA VAL A 235 10.96 -14.13 -35.84
C VAL A 235 10.93 -15.38 -35.00
N TYR A 236 12.02 -15.67 -34.30
CA TYR A 236 12.17 -16.91 -33.54
C TYR A 236 11.13 -17.03 -32.43
N LYS A 237 10.96 -15.97 -31.65
CA LYS A 237 10.06 -15.94 -30.49
C LYS A 237 8.97 -14.88 -30.69
N LYS A 238 7.71 -15.31 -30.58
CA LYS A 238 6.51 -14.47 -30.80
C LYS A 238 5.98 -13.79 -29.53
N ARG A 239 6.40 -14.26 -28.35
CA ARG A 239 5.98 -13.75 -27.04
C ARG A 239 7.18 -13.74 -26.10
N LEU A 240 7.50 -12.58 -25.55
CA LEU A 240 8.54 -12.40 -24.54
C LEU A 240 7.93 -11.86 -23.25
N THR A 241 8.57 -12.19 -22.14
CA THR A 241 8.35 -11.50 -20.86
C THR A 241 9.67 -10.91 -20.38
N THR A 242 9.63 -10.01 -19.40
CA THR A 242 10.85 -9.43 -18.84
C THR A 242 11.76 -10.42 -18.12
N GLN A 243 11.30 -11.64 -17.84
CA GLN A 243 12.15 -12.73 -17.33
C GLN A 243 13.12 -13.27 -18.39
N ASP A 244 12.83 -13.05 -19.68
CA ASP A 244 13.71 -13.47 -20.78
C ASP A 244 14.94 -12.56 -20.94
N PHE A 245 14.92 -11.35 -20.34
CA PHE A 245 15.99 -10.36 -20.48
C PHE A 245 17.17 -10.68 -19.58
N LEU A 246 18.39 -10.56 -20.11
CA LEU A 246 19.63 -10.62 -19.34
C LEU A 246 19.98 -9.20 -18.88
N GLY A 247 19.67 -8.88 -17.62
CA GLY A 247 19.74 -7.50 -17.13
C GLY A 247 18.71 -6.63 -17.86
N SER A 248 19.17 -5.61 -18.60
CA SER A 248 18.30 -4.70 -19.36
C SER A 248 18.18 -5.02 -20.85
N TYR A 249 18.87 -6.04 -21.34
CA TYR A 249 18.97 -6.33 -22.77
C TYR A 249 18.41 -7.71 -23.14
N TYR A 250 17.79 -7.80 -24.31
CA TYR A 250 17.39 -9.06 -24.93
C TYR A 250 17.74 -9.06 -26.41
N GLU A 251 18.39 -10.13 -26.89
CA GLU A 251 18.72 -10.32 -28.29
C GLU A 251 17.62 -11.13 -28.99
N LEU A 252 16.77 -10.45 -29.76
CA LEU A 252 15.73 -11.08 -30.55
C LEU A 252 16.27 -11.59 -31.88
N GLU A 253 16.28 -12.92 -32.07
CA GLU A 253 16.66 -13.54 -33.33
C GLU A 253 15.55 -13.45 -34.38
N TYR A 254 15.90 -12.96 -35.57
CA TYR A 254 15.04 -12.92 -36.75
C TYR A 254 15.73 -13.58 -37.95
N PHE A 255 14.92 -14.13 -38.86
CA PHE A 255 15.37 -14.84 -40.05
C PHE A 255 14.77 -14.22 -41.30
N ILE A 256 15.64 -14.00 -42.28
CA ILE A 256 15.27 -13.57 -43.63
C ILE A 256 15.55 -14.73 -44.57
N ASN A 257 14.49 -15.31 -45.14
CA ASN A 257 14.61 -16.41 -46.09
C ASN A 257 14.65 -15.87 -47.54
N PRO A 258 15.76 -16.04 -48.27
CA PRO A 258 15.89 -15.55 -49.65
C PRO A 258 14.98 -16.28 -50.65
N GLU A 259 14.47 -17.48 -50.33
CA GLU A 259 13.55 -18.22 -51.22
C GLU A 259 12.23 -17.48 -51.44
N PHE A 260 11.81 -16.66 -50.48
CA PHE A 260 10.59 -15.86 -50.55
C PHE A 260 10.85 -14.40 -50.98
N LEU A 261 12.10 -14.04 -51.25
CA LEU A 261 12.43 -12.71 -51.77
C LEU A 261 12.11 -12.65 -53.28
N ASN A 262 11.32 -11.66 -53.66
CA ASN A 262 11.10 -11.34 -55.07
C ASN A 262 12.24 -10.46 -55.60
N LYS A 263 12.49 -10.52 -56.90
CA LYS A 263 13.45 -9.63 -57.57
C LYS A 263 13.06 -8.16 -57.36
N GLY A 264 13.99 -7.31 -56.91
CA GLY A 264 13.73 -5.89 -56.58
C GLY A 264 13.64 -5.62 -55.07
N TYR A 265 12.84 -4.64 -54.66
CA TYR A 265 12.64 -4.27 -53.25
C TYR A 265 11.53 -5.10 -52.61
N ASN A 266 11.85 -5.75 -51.50
CA ASN A 266 10.90 -6.44 -50.63
C ASN A 266 10.79 -5.67 -49.31
N TYR A 267 9.57 -5.33 -48.91
CA TYR A 267 9.30 -4.62 -47.68
C TYR A 267 8.59 -5.54 -46.69
N GLY A 268 9.12 -5.58 -45.46
CA GLY A 268 8.53 -6.26 -44.32
C GLY A 268 8.65 -5.39 -43.08
N LYS A 269 8.07 -5.84 -41.98
CA LYS A 269 8.15 -5.16 -40.68
C LYS A 269 8.26 -6.17 -39.55
N ILE A 270 9.07 -5.87 -38.54
CA ILE A 270 8.97 -6.52 -37.23
C ILE A 270 8.20 -5.56 -36.32
N ILE A 271 7.06 -6.01 -35.79
CA ILE A 271 6.20 -5.25 -34.90
C ILE A 271 6.36 -5.81 -33.50
N LEU A 272 6.84 -4.97 -32.59
CA LEU A 272 6.86 -5.22 -31.15
C LEU A 272 5.66 -4.50 -30.54
N SER A 273 4.75 -5.26 -29.95
CA SER A 273 3.56 -4.72 -29.29
C SER A 273 3.58 -5.08 -27.82
N THR A 274 3.58 -4.05 -26.97
CA THR A 274 3.25 -4.16 -25.56
C THR A 274 1.89 -3.51 -25.32
N PHE A 275 1.37 -3.61 -24.10
CA PHE A 275 0.15 -2.91 -23.74
C PHE A 275 0.29 -1.40 -23.98
N SER A 276 1.38 -0.75 -23.55
CA SER A 276 1.49 0.71 -23.64
C SER A 276 2.17 1.24 -24.92
N GLN A 277 2.83 0.39 -25.70
CA GLN A 277 3.71 0.83 -26.79
C GLN A 277 3.67 -0.13 -27.99
N THR A 278 3.70 0.41 -29.20
CA THR A 278 3.94 -0.36 -30.43
C THR A 278 5.17 0.20 -31.13
N ILE A 279 6.15 -0.65 -31.41
CA ILE A 279 7.39 -0.30 -32.12
C ILE A 279 7.41 -1.06 -33.44
N GLU A 280 7.45 -0.32 -34.55
CA GLU A 280 7.61 -0.90 -35.89
C GLU A 280 9.07 -0.75 -36.32
N ILE A 281 9.73 -1.87 -36.59
CA ILE A 281 11.03 -1.92 -37.26
C ILE A 281 10.79 -2.25 -38.73
N LYS A 282 11.22 -1.37 -39.64
CA LYS A 282 11.09 -1.59 -41.08
C LYS A 282 12.20 -2.51 -41.57
N VAL A 283 11.87 -3.56 -42.30
CA VAL A 283 12.82 -4.45 -42.95
C VAL A 283 12.71 -4.27 -44.45
N SER A 284 13.81 -3.93 -45.10
CA SER A 284 13.89 -3.80 -46.55
C SER A 284 14.99 -4.70 -47.08
N CYS A 285 14.65 -5.55 -48.05
CA CYS A 285 15.59 -6.44 -48.71
C CYS A 285 15.61 -6.13 -50.20
N HIS A 286 16.74 -5.64 -50.69
CA HIS A 286 16.97 -5.42 -52.11
C HIS A 286 17.71 -6.61 -52.69
N GLN A 287 17.06 -7.36 -53.58
CA GLN A 287 17.76 -8.34 -54.41
C GLN A 287 18.08 -7.64 -55.72
N GLU A 288 19.34 -7.21 -55.88
CA GLU A 288 19.84 -6.74 -57.15
C GLU A 288 19.60 -7.86 -58.13
N VAL A 289 18.89 -7.52 -59.19
CA VAL A 289 18.97 -8.36 -60.36
C VAL A 289 20.39 -8.13 -60.87
N PHE A 290 21.30 -9.08 -60.61
CA PHE A 290 22.34 -9.38 -61.59
C PHE A 290 21.59 -9.80 -62.84
N ARG A 291 21.09 -8.81 -63.56
CA ARG A 291 20.90 -8.92 -64.97
C ARG A 291 22.32 -8.97 -65.49
N ASP A 292 22.80 -10.18 -65.77
CA ASP A 292 23.16 -10.37 -67.17
C ASP A 292 22.03 -9.70 -67.93
N GLU A 293 22.28 -8.59 -68.62
CA GLU A 293 21.28 -7.96 -69.48
C GLU A 293 20.85 -9.03 -70.47
N GLU A 294 19.90 -9.86 -70.05
CA GLU A 294 19.29 -10.85 -70.88
C GLU A 294 18.63 -9.98 -71.95
N PRO A 295 18.97 -10.18 -73.23
CA PRO A 295 18.36 -9.42 -74.31
C PRO A 295 16.82 -9.40 -74.20
N ARG A 296 16.21 -10.39 -73.53
CA ARG A 296 14.78 -10.46 -73.26
C ARG A 296 14.19 -9.32 -72.42
N GLN A 297 14.91 -8.74 -71.45
CA GLN A 297 14.34 -7.70 -70.58
C GLN A 297 14.49 -6.30 -71.18
N SER A 298 15.59 -6.01 -71.87
CA SER A 298 15.73 -4.82 -72.71
C SER A 298 14.70 -4.84 -73.84
N ILE A 299 14.57 -5.96 -74.57
CA ILE A 299 13.53 -6.15 -75.61
C ILE A 299 12.13 -5.96 -75.03
N ARG A 300 11.80 -6.51 -73.86
CA ARG A 300 10.46 -6.33 -73.27
C ARG A 300 10.17 -4.87 -72.89
N THR A 301 11.17 -4.15 -72.39
CA THR A 301 11.04 -2.73 -72.03
C THR A 301 10.88 -1.89 -73.30
N SER A 302 11.69 -2.15 -74.31
CA SER A 302 11.60 -1.49 -75.61
C SER A 302 10.29 -1.81 -76.34
N LEU A 303 9.77 -3.05 -76.30
CA LEU A 303 8.45 -3.39 -76.84
C LEU A 303 7.31 -2.64 -76.13
N TYR A 304 7.40 -2.47 -74.80
CA TYR A 304 6.43 -1.67 -74.05
C TYR A 304 6.50 -0.20 -74.45
N ASN A 305 7.71 0.36 -74.56
CA ASN A 305 7.91 1.75 -74.98
C ASN A 305 7.41 1.97 -76.41
N ILE A 306 7.71 1.07 -77.36
CA ILE A 306 7.21 1.12 -78.74
C ILE A 306 5.68 1.14 -78.75
N GLY A 307 5.04 0.25 -77.99
CA GLY A 307 3.58 0.20 -77.88
C GLY A 307 2.99 1.48 -77.26
N ARG A 308 3.60 2.01 -76.20
CA ARG A 308 3.19 3.25 -75.54
C ARG A 308 3.36 4.46 -76.46
N ASN A 309 4.53 4.61 -77.07
CA ASN A 309 4.89 5.70 -77.97
C ASN A 309 3.96 5.70 -79.18
N TYR A 310 3.66 4.53 -79.76
CA TYR A 310 2.68 4.40 -80.84
C TYR A 310 1.28 4.90 -80.43
N LEU A 311 0.82 4.54 -79.23
CA LEU A 311 -0.48 4.99 -78.72
C LEU A 311 -0.52 6.50 -78.43
N GLU A 312 0.56 7.08 -77.91
CA GLU A 312 0.65 8.52 -77.66
C GLU A 312 0.69 9.33 -78.96
N TRP A 313 1.41 8.83 -79.97
CA TRP A 313 1.42 9.40 -81.32
C TRP A 313 0.03 9.33 -81.97
N ARG A 314 -0.61 8.16 -81.95
CA ARG A 314 -1.99 8.00 -82.48
C ARG A 314 -3.03 8.85 -81.72
N ALA A 315 -2.82 9.08 -80.43
CA ALA A 315 -3.67 9.97 -79.63
C ALA A 315 -3.38 11.47 -79.85
N GLY A 316 -2.42 11.82 -80.72
CA GLY A 316 -2.06 13.21 -81.04
C GLY A 316 -1.28 13.94 -79.93
N ARG A 317 -0.76 13.20 -78.94
CA ARG A 317 0.01 13.77 -77.80
C ARG A 317 1.50 13.86 -78.07
N MET A 318 1.98 13.14 -79.08
CA MET A 318 3.37 13.15 -79.51
C MET A 318 3.40 13.47 -81.01
N ASP A 319 4.32 14.35 -81.41
CA ASP A 319 4.50 14.72 -82.81
C ASP A 319 5.30 13.66 -83.59
N ASP A 320 5.24 13.74 -84.92
CA ASP A 320 5.87 12.76 -85.82
C ASP A 320 7.39 12.66 -85.59
N TYR A 321 8.03 13.78 -85.25
CA TYR A 321 9.48 13.84 -85.05
C TYR A 321 9.91 13.16 -83.73
N ALA A 322 9.24 13.48 -82.62
CA ALA A 322 9.51 12.86 -81.32
C ALA A 322 9.20 11.36 -81.35
N TRP A 323 8.10 10.96 -81.97
CA TRP A 323 7.76 9.53 -82.12
C TRP A 323 8.83 8.78 -82.91
N THR A 324 9.26 9.33 -84.05
CA THR A 324 10.27 8.68 -84.91
C THR A 324 11.60 8.55 -84.17
N ARG A 325 12.04 9.59 -83.46
CA ARG A 325 13.32 9.57 -82.73
C ARG A 325 13.31 8.58 -81.56
N GLU A 326 12.31 8.69 -80.68
CA GLU A 326 12.25 7.88 -79.45
C GLU A 326 11.93 6.42 -79.74
N THR A 327 11.07 6.15 -80.73
CA THR A 327 10.74 4.77 -81.11
C THR A 327 11.88 4.11 -81.89
N ARG A 328 12.71 4.86 -82.63
CA ARG A 328 13.86 4.29 -83.35
C ARG A 328 14.86 3.66 -82.40
N GLU A 329 15.18 4.33 -81.29
CA GLU A 329 16.11 3.81 -80.27
C GLU A 329 15.64 2.46 -79.70
N ASP A 330 14.34 2.34 -79.40
CA ASP A 330 13.75 1.10 -78.89
C ASP A 330 13.65 -0.02 -79.94
N VAL A 331 13.38 0.33 -81.21
CA VAL A 331 13.36 -0.63 -82.34
C VAL A 331 14.76 -1.17 -82.61
N ASP A 332 15.78 -0.30 -82.62
CA ASP A 332 17.19 -0.69 -82.76
C ASP A 332 17.63 -1.58 -81.60
N CYS A 333 17.21 -1.25 -80.37
CA CYS A 333 17.43 -2.10 -79.20
C CYS A 333 16.83 -3.50 -79.40
N CYS A 334 15.61 -3.62 -79.94
CA CYS A 334 14.99 -4.91 -80.20
C CYS A 334 15.75 -5.72 -81.27
N ARG A 335 16.22 -5.06 -82.34
CA ARG A 335 16.90 -5.69 -83.47
C ARG A 335 18.32 -6.12 -83.13
N ASN A 336 19.07 -5.31 -82.37
CA ASN A 336 20.44 -5.60 -81.99
C ASN A 336 20.53 -6.73 -80.95
N ASN A 337 19.48 -6.91 -80.14
CA ASN A 337 19.43 -7.88 -79.06
C ASN A 337 18.79 -9.23 -79.47
N SER A 338 18.18 -9.35 -80.66
CA SER A 338 17.57 -10.59 -81.15
C SER A 338 17.54 -10.70 -82.68
N ASP A 339 17.87 -11.89 -83.19
CA ASP A 339 17.78 -12.24 -84.61
C ASP A 339 16.40 -12.76 -85.05
N ASP A 340 15.40 -12.73 -84.17
CA ASP A 340 14.04 -13.16 -84.50
C ASP A 340 13.45 -12.28 -85.63
N VAL A 341 12.92 -12.94 -86.67
CA VAL A 341 12.31 -12.32 -87.84
C VAL A 341 11.20 -11.34 -87.46
N ARG A 342 10.52 -11.56 -86.33
CA ARG A 342 9.50 -10.64 -85.81
C ARG A 342 10.03 -9.21 -85.58
N TYR A 343 11.25 -9.05 -85.10
CA TYR A 343 11.84 -7.73 -84.87
C TYR A 343 12.29 -7.07 -86.16
N ALA A 344 12.71 -7.85 -87.16
CA ALA A 344 12.94 -7.35 -88.52
C ALA A 344 11.62 -6.87 -89.17
N LEU A 345 10.51 -7.59 -88.96
CA LEU A 345 9.18 -7.16 -89.40
C LEU A 345 8.73 -5.89 -88.65
N LEU A 346 9.01 -5.79 -87.35
CA LEU A 346 8.71 -4.59 -86.56
C LEU A 346 9.50 -3.36 -87.06
N GLU A 347 10.79 -3.53 -87.38
CA GLU A 347 11.61 -2.47 -87.96
C GLU A 347 11.09 -2.03 -89.34
N ALA A 348 10.75 -3.00 -90.20
CA ALA A 348 10.15 -2.69 -91.50
C ALA A 348 8.82 -1.93 -91.35
N HIS A 349 7.97 -2.32 -90.39
CA HIS A 349 6.72 -1.61 -90.10
C HIS A 349 6.96 -0.19 -89.55
N PHE A 350 7.95 0.00 -88.68
CA PHE A 350 8.35 1.31 -88.19
C PHE A 350 8.82 2.21 -89.33
N LEU A 351 9.73 1.73 -90.19
CA LEU A 351 10.25 2.48 -91.34
C LEU A 351 9.15 2.86 -92.34
N MET A 352 8.22 1.92 -92.62
CA MET A 352 7.04 2.22 -93.44
C MET A 352 6.16 3.32 -92.83
N THR A 353 5.98 3.31 -91.52
CA THR A 353 5.16 4.29 -90.80
C THR A 353 5.86 5.65 -90.70
N ALA A 354 7.19 5.67 -90.58
CA ALA A 354 8.03 6.88 -90.55
C ALA A 354 8.28 7.50 -91.94
N GLY A 355 7.82 6.85 -93.03
CA GLY A 355 7.93 7.34 -94.40
C GLY A 355 9.19 6.94 -95.16
N ASP A 356 10.06 6.10 -94.60
CA ASP A 356 11.23 5.52 -95.29
C ASP A 356 10.86 4.21 -95.99
N GLU A 357 10.27 4.35 -97.18
CA GLU A 357 9.81 3.20 -97.96
C GLU A 357 10.96 2.34 -98.49
N ASN A 358 12.14 2.92 -98.73
CA ASN A 358 13.24 2.18 -99.35
C ASN A 358 13.93 1.26 -98.32
N GLY A 359 14.18 1.76 -97.11
CA GLY A 359 14.73 0.93 -96.03
C GLY A 359 13.82 -0.24 -95.65
N ALA A 360 12.51 -0.03 -95.63
CA ALA A 360 11.55 -1.11 -95.37
C ALA A 360 11.53 -2.18 -96.47
N LYS A 361 11.69 -1.79 -97.75
CA LYS A 361 11.73 -2.73 -98.88
C LYS A 361 12.94 -3.65 -98.81
N ASP A 362 14.09 -3.13 -98.41
CA ASP A 362 15.32 -3.93 -98.31
C ASP A 362 15.19 -5.01 -97.23
N ILE A 363 14.60 -4.66 -96.07
CA ILE A 363 14.37 -5.62 -94.98
C ILE A 363 13.34 -6.68 -95.39
N ILE A 364 12.21 -6.30 -96.00
CA ILE A 364 11.16 -7.23 -96.42
C ILE A 364 11.63 -8.13 -97.57
N GLY A 365 12.45 -7.62 -98.49
CA GLY A 365 13.03 -8.40 -99.59
C GLY A 365 14.00 -9.48 -99.13
N ALA A 366 14.65 -9.30 -97.97
CA ALA A 366 15.55 -10.28 -97.37
C ALA A 366 14.82 -11.42 -96.63
N ILE A 367 13.52 -11.28 -96.35
CA ILE A 367 12.73 -12.25 -95.59
C ILE A 367 12.03 -13.26 -96.50
N ASN A 368 12.20 -14.56 -96.22
CA ASN A 368 11.57 -15.64 -97.00
C ASN A 368 10.13 -15.93 -96.54
N GLY A 369 9.15 -15.30 -97.20
CA GLY A 369 7.73 -15.47 -96.87
C GLY A 369 7.19 -16.92 -96.96
N ARG A 370 7.82 -17.81 -97.76
CA ARG A 370 7.38 -19.22 -97.85
C ARG A 370 7.77 -20.05 -96.63
N GLU A 371 8.88 -19.71 -95.97
CA GLU A 371 9.33 -20.35 -94.73
C GLU A 371 8.52 -19.85 -93.54
N LEU A 372 8.25 -18.55 -93.47
CA LEU A 372 7.37 -17.96 -92.45
C LEU A 372 6.00 -18.62 -92.41
N ARG A 373 5.39 -18.89 -93.56
CA ARG A 373 4.08 -19.57 -93.63
C ARG A 373 4.05 -20.94 -92.95
N LYS A 374 5.19 -21.63 -92.87
CA LYS A 374 5.31 -22.93 -92.22
C LYS A 374 5.66 -22.82 -90.73
N ASN A 375 6.45 -21.81 -90.36
CA ASN A 375 7.01 -21.67 -89.02
C ASN A 375 6.09 -20.90 -88.05
N SER A 376 5.46 -19.81 -88.52
CA SER A 376 4.59 -18.96 -87.71
C SER A 376 3.58 -18.24 -88.59
N LEU A 377 2.30 -18.62 -88.45
CA LEU A 377 1.18 -18.00 -89.15
C LEU A 377 1.06 -16.49 -88.82
N ILE A 378 1.38 -16.09 -87.58
CA ILE A 378 1.29 -14.69 -87.15
C ILE A 378 2.35 -13.83 -87.84
N GLU A 379 3.61 -14.27 -87.84
CA GLU A 379 4.69 -13.54 -88.54
C GLU A 379 4.50 -13.54 -90.05
N TYR A 380 3.93 -14.61 -90.62
CA TYR A 380 3.54 -14.64 -92.02
C TYR A 380 2.42 -13.64 -92.34
N CYS A 381 1.37 -13.56 -91.52
CA CYS A 381 0.34 -12.55 -91.63
C CYS A 381 0.91 -11.14 -91.50
N TYR A 382 1.86 -10.91 -90.58
CA TYR A 382 2.51 -9.62 -90.41
C TYR A 382 3.40 -9.23 -91.60
N PHE A 383 4.14 -10.19 -92.16
CA PHE A 383 4.86 -10.01 -93.42
C PHE A 383 3.90 -9.66 -94.57
N MET A 384 2.80 -10.39 -94.73
CA MET A 384 1.80 -10.09 -95.77
C MET A 384 1.20 -8.70 -95.59
N TYR A 385 0.86 -8.31 -94.35
CA TYR A 385 0.37 -6.99 -94.00
C TYR A 385 1.33 -5.88 -94.45
N ILE A 386 2.62 -5.97 -94.09
CA ILE A 386 3.63 -4.98 -94.49
C ILE A 386 3.80 -4.98 -96.02
N THR A 387 3.75 -6.15 -96.69
CA THR A 387 3.82 -6.20 -98.17
C THR A 387 2.62 -5.56 -98.85
N ALA A 388 1.43 -5.61 -98.24
CA ALA A 388 0.24 -4.94 -98.75
C ALA A 388 0.38 -3.42 -98.62
N LEU A 389 0.81 -2.93 -97.46
CA LEU A 389 1.14 -1.51 -97.24
C LEU A 389 2.22 -1.00 -98.21
N TYR A 390 3.20 -1.84 -98.53
CA TYR A 390 4.27 -1.55 -99.47
C TYR A 390 3.78 -1.47 -100.93
N ARG A 391 3.05 -2.49 -101.41
CA ARG A 391 2.69 -2.59 -102.85
C ARG A 391 1.62 -1.58 -103.28
N LYS A 392 0.75 -1.16 -102.35
CA LYS A 392 -0.37 -0.22 -102.60
C LYS A 392 -1.21 -0.62 -103.83
N ASP A 393 -1.32 -1.93 -104.09
CA ASP A 393 -2.07 -2.52 -105.20
C ASP A 393 -3.38 -3.10 -104.65
N ALA A 394 -4.51 -2.60 -105.14
CA ALA A 394 -5.83 -2.96 -104.64
C ALA A 394 -6.15 -4.46 -104.80
N ASP A 395 -5.73 -5.08 -105.91
CA ASP A 395 -5.99 -6.51 -106.17
C ASP A 395 -5.15 -7.39 -105.23
N TYR A 396 -3.91 -7.00 -104.98
CA TYR A 396 -3.03 -7.70 -104.04
C TYR A 396 -3.48 -7.51 -102.59
N THR A 397 -3.92 -6.30 -102.20
CA THR A 397 -4.48 -6.04 -100.86
C THR A 397 -5.75 -6.87 -100.64
N HIS A 398 -6.66 -6.95 -101.62
CA HIS A 398 -7.85 -7.81 -101.53
C HIS A 398 -7.47 -9.30 -101.38
N TYR A 399 -6.45 -9.76 -102.10
CA TYR A 399 -5.91 -11.11 -101.94
C TYR A 399 -5.35 -11.35 -100.52
N VAL A 400 -4.56 -10.40 -99.98
CA VAL A 400 -4.00 -10.48 -98.62
C VAL A 400 -5.11 -10.49 -97.58
N VAL A 401 -6.10 -9.59 -97.67
CA VAL A 401 -7.26 -9.53 -96.78
C VAL A 401 -8.04 -10.84 -96.80
N SER A 402 -8.35 -11.37 -97.99
CA SER A 402 -9.06 -12.66 -98.14
C SER A 402 -8.30 -13.80 -97.47
N ARG A 403 -6.97 -13.86 -97.65
CA ARG A 403 -6.11 -14.87 -97.02
C ARG A 403 -6.00 -14.70 -95.51
N MET A 404 -5.92 -13.47 -95.01
CA MET A 404 -5.86 -13.21 -93.57
C MET A 404 -7.17 -13.57 -92.88
N TRP A 405 -8.32 -13.36 -93.52
CA TRP A 405 -9.63 -13.85 -93.04
C TRP A 405 -9.69 -15.38 -92.96
N GLU A 406 -9.22 -16.09 -93.99
CA GLU A 406 -9.12 -17.57 -93.95
C GLU A 406 -8.28 -18.06 -92.76
N PHE A 407 -7.18 -17.36 -92.45
CA PHE A 407 -6.32 -17.73 -91.32
C PHE A 407 -6.94 -17.37 -89.97
N TYR A 408 -7.56 -16.20 -89.85
CA TYR A 408 -8.17 -15.73 -88.60
C TYR A 408 -9.40 -16.57 -88.20
N GLU A 409 -10.32 -16.84 -89.12
CA GLU A 409 -11.52 -17.64 -88.84
C GLU A 409 -11.26 -19.16 -88.82
N GLY A 410 -10.13 -19.61 -89.38
CA GLY A 410 -9.81 -21.03 -89.54
C GLY A 410 -8.76 -21.60 -88.59
N GLN A 411 -7.58 -20.98 -88.49
CA GLN A 411 -6.38 -21.62 -87.92
C GLN A 411 -5.71 -20.83 -86.78
N CYS A 412 -5.87 -19.52 -86.74
CA CYS A 412 -5.16 -18.63 -85.82
C CYS A 412 -6.08 -17.51 -85.34
N ASP A 413 -6.88 -17.81 -84.31
CA ASP A 413 -7.82 -16.89 -83.67
C ASP A 413 -7.06 -15.98 -82.68
N ARG A 414 -6.32 -15.01 -83.24
CA ARG A 414 -5.39 -14.13 -82.52
C ARG A 414 -5.67 -12.67 -82.81
N TRP A 415 -5.77 -11.84 -81.76
CA TRP A 415 -6.07 -10.41 -81.87
C TRP A 415 -5.09 -9.64 -82.75
N GLU A 416 -3.83 -10.07 -82.85
CA GLU A 416 -2.82 -9.42 -83.69
C GLU A 416 -3.22 -9.44 -85.17
N ILE A 417 -3.86 -10.52 -85.63
CA ILE A 417 -4.35 -10.66 -87.00
C ILE A 417 -5.60 -9.80 -87.22
N LEU A 418 -6.50 -9.77 -86.25
CA LEU A 418 -7.67 -8.89 -86.29
C LEU A 418 -7.25 -7.41 -86.35
N TRP A 419 -6.26 -7.00 -85.57
CA TRP A 419 -5.74 -5.63 -85.60
C TRP A 419 -5.20 -5.27 -86.99
N MET A 420 -4.42 -6.16 -87.63
CA MET A 420 -3.93 -5.93 -89.01
C MET A 420 -5.07 -5.88 -90.04
N LEU A 421 -6.10 -6.70 -89.88
CA LEU A 421 -7.31 -6.66 -90.72
C LEU A 421 -8.07 -5.34 -90.54
N ILE A 422 -8.17 -4.81 -89.32
CA ILE A 422 -8.79 -3.49 -89.05
C ILE A 422 -8.07 -2.36 -89.80
N GLN A 423 -6.78 -2.49 -90.09
CA GLN A 423 -6.01 -1.47 -90.84
C GLN A 423 -6.05 -1.65 -92.36
N LEU A 424 -6.43 -2.82 -92.90
CA LEU A 424 -6.41 -3.11 -94.35
C LEU A 424 -7.79 -3.31 -94.99
N ASP A 425 -8.76 -3.87 -94.27
CA ASP A 425 -10.08 -4.19 -94.80
C ASP A 425 -11.01 -2.98 -94.64
N GLU A 426 -11.39 -2.37 -95.77
CA GLU A 426 -12.33 -1.23 -95.84
C GLU A 426 -13.64 -1.54 -95.09
N ARG A 427 -14.09 -2.80 -95.05
CA ARG A 427 -15.32 -3.20 -94.35
C ARG A 427 -15.21 -3.08 -92.82
N LEU A 428 -14.01 -3.26 -92.26
CA LEU A 428 -13.77 -3.15 -90.83
C LEU A 428 -13.46 -1.70 -90.43
N ILE A 429 -12.81 -0.95 -91.34
CA ILE A 429 -12.53 0.48 -91.17
C ILE A 429 -13.85 1.27 -91.08
N ASP A 430 -14.78 1.02 -92.00
CA ASP A 430 -16.09 1.68 -92.04
C ASP A 430 -17.17 0.94 -91.20
N GLY A 431 -16.82 -0.20 -90.61
CA GLY A 431 -17.75 -1.19 -90.07
C GLY A 431 -18.42 -0.88 -88.73
N GLY A 432 -18.08 0.24 -88.08
CA GLY A 432 -18.67 0.73 -86.82
C GLY A 432 -18.96 -0.38 -85.79
N ILE A 433 -20.25 -0.63 -85.54
CA ILE A 433 -20.77 -1.62 -84.57
C ILE A 433 -20.27 -3.05 -84.81
N HIS A 434 -20.12 -3.48 -86.08
CA HIS A 434 -19.70 -4.84 -86.38
C HIS A 434 -18.23 -5.06 -85.99
N THR A 435 -17.38 -4.07 -86.25
CA THR A 435 -15.97 -4.06 -85.83
C THR A 435 -15.87 -4.01 -84.31
N PHE A 436 -16.65 -3.15 -83.65
CA PHE A 436 -16.69 -3.06 -82.19
C PHE A 436 -17.05 -4.39 -81.51
N LYS A 437 -18.07 -5.11 -82.02
CA LYS A 437 -18.45 -6.44 -81.52
C LYS A 437 -17.35 -7.49 -81.69
N ARG A 438 -16.60 -7.45 -82.80
CA ARG A 438 -15.45 -8.35 -83.01
C ARG A 438 -14.33 -8.06 -82.02
N ILE A 439 -14.04 -6.79 -81.74
CA ILE A 439 -13.05 -6.42 -80.70
C ILE A 439 -13.51 -6.87 -79.31
N LYS A 440 -14.79 -6.69 -78.96
CA LYS A 440 -15.37 -7.17 -77.70
C LYS A 440 -15.24 -8.69 -77.55
N ALA A 441 -15.48 -9.45 -78.62
CA ALA A 441 -15.32 -10.91 -78.60
C ALA A 441 -13.86 -11.34 -78.32
N GLU A 442 -12.86 -10.60 -78.83
CA GLU A 442 -11.45 -10.86 -78.50
C GLU A 442 -11.12 -10.56 -77.03
N PHE A 443 -11.73 -9.53 -76.46
CA PHE A 443 -11.59 -9.25 -75.02
C PHE A 443 -12.16 -10.38 -74.16
N GLU A 444 -13.35 -10.90 -74.50
CA GLU A 444 -13.97 -12.02 -73.79
C GLU A 444 -13.12 -13.31 -73.85
N LYS A 445 -12.28 -13.46 -74.88
CA LYS A 445 -11.25 -14.52 -74.98
C LYS A 445 -9.98 -14.25 -74.15
N GLY A 446 -9.89 -13.12 -73.46
CA GLY A 446 -8.76 -12.73 -72.60
C GLY A 446 -7.78 -11.73 -73.22
N CYS A 447 -8.09 -11.10 -74.36
CA CYS A 447 -7.24 -10.05 -74.91
C CYS A 447 -7.32 -8.77 -74.08
N SER A 448 -6.17 -8.31 -73.57
CA SER A 448 -6.04 -7.05 -72.82
C SER A 448 -5.07 -6.05 -73.47
N SER A 449 -4.84 -6.21 -74.78
CA SER A 449 -3.91 -5.38 -75.55
C SER A 449 -4.38 -3.91 -75.60
N PRO A 450 -3.54 -2.94 -75.18
CA PRO A 450 -3.87 -1.51 -75.25
C PRO A 450 -4.19 -1.00 -76.67
N LEU A 451 -3.63 -1.64 -77.71
CA LEU A 451 -3.94 -1.31 -79.11
C LEU A 451 -5.40 -1.61 -79.44
N MET A 452 -5.93 -2.74 -78.98
CA MET A 452 -7.32 -3.12 -79.20
C MET A 452 -8.29 -2.20 -78.43
N TYR A 453 -7.91 -1.77 -77.22
CA TYR A 453 -8.68 -0.76 -76.49
C TYR A 453 -8.69 0.58 -77.20
N TYR A 454 -7.58 1.02 -77.78
CA TYR A 454 -7.55 2.25 -78.57
C TYR A 454 -8.48 2.20 -79.78
N GLU A 455 -8.46 1.10 -80.56
CA GLU A 455 -9.35 0.92 -81.71
C GLU A 455 -10.83 0.88 -81.29
N ALA A 456 -11.15 0.17 -80.20
CA ALA A 456 -12.51 0.16 -79.65
C ALA A 456 -12.95 1.53 -79.14
N LEU A 457 -12.03 2.29 -78.52
CA LEU A 457 -12.31 3.62 -77.98
C LEU A 457 -12.51 4.64 -79.09
N ARG A 458 -11.74 4.54 -80.19
CA ARG A 458 -11.93 5.39 -81.38
C ARG A 458 -13.35 5.25 -81.93
N LEU A 459 -13.78 4.01 -82.16
CA LEU A 459 -15.14 3.71 -82.61
C LEU A 459 -16.19 4.24 -81.59
N ALA A 460 -15.98 4.01 -80.30
CA ALA A 460 -16.89 4.49 -79.26
C ALA A 460 -16.96 6.03 -79.17
N ASN A 461 -15.87 6.75 -79.45
CA ASN A 461 -15.87 8.22 -79.51
C ASN A 461 -16.63 8.72 -80.75
N GLU A 462 -16.44 8.07 -81.91
CA GLU A 462 -17.13 8.41 -83.16
C GLU A 462 -18.65 8.19 -83.07
N GLU A 463 -19.08 7.06 -82.49
CA GLU A 463 -20.49 6.75 -82.26
C GLU A 463 -20.73 6.30 -80.81
N PRO A 464 -20.94 7.24 -79.88
CA PRO A 464 -21.17 6.93 -78.46
C PRO A 464 -22.34 5.96 -78.24
N SER A 465 -23.40 6.04 -79.06
CA SER A 465 -24.63 5.24 -78.95
C SER A 465 -24.43 3.71 -79.01
N MET A 466 -23.24 3.27 -79.43
CA MET A 466 -22.83 1.87 -79.44
C MET A 466 -22.72 1.26 -78.04
N ILE A 467 -22.31 2.05 -77.04
CA ILE A 467 -22.24 1.59 -75.64
C ILE A 467 -23.63 1.72 -75.02
N ARG A 468 -24.38 0.61 -74.93
CA ARG A 468 -25.75 0.62 -74.38
C ARG A 468 -25.82 0.18 -72.92
N GLU A 469 -24.90 -0.66 -72.48
CA GLU A 469 -24.84 -1.27 -71.14
C GLU A 469 -23.38 -1.35 -70.70
N LEU A 470 -23.13 -1.27 -69.38
CA LEU A 470 -21.77 -1.33 -68.83
C LEU A 470 -21.45 -2.74 -68.34
N GLU A 471 -20.99 -3.59 -69.25
CA GLU A 471 -20.45 -4.91 -68.90
C GLU A 471 -18.93 -4.84 -68.66
N GLY A 472 -18.28 -5.98 -68.39
CA GLY A 472 -16.85 -6.03 -68.03
C GLY A 472 -15.93 -5.38 -69.06
N PHE A 473 -16.24 -5.51 -70.36
CA PHE A 473 -15.48 -4.89 -71.45
C PHE A 473 -15.63 -3.38 -71.46
N GLU A 474 -16.86 -2.87 -71.44
CA GLU A 474 -17.17 -1.45 -71.51
C GLU A 474 -16.62 -0.70 -70.28
N ILE A 475 -16.73 -1.28 -69.08
CA ILE A 475 -16.14 -0.71 -67.86
C ILE A 475 -14.62 -0.62 -67.98
N GLN A 476 -13.96 -1.67 -68.48
CA GLN A 476 -12.50 -1.69 -68.64
C GLN A 476 -12.02 -0.74 -69.74
N LEU A 477 -12.72 -0.70 -70.87
CA LEU A 477 -12.47 0.20 -72.00
C LEU A 477 -12.57 1.67 -71.57
N LEU A 478 -13.67 2.05 -70.91
CA LEU A 478 -13.91 3.43 -70.47
C LEU A 478 -13.00 3.85 -69.31
N ASN A 479 -12.67 2.95 -68.39
CA ASN A 479 -11.65 3.21 -67.37
C ASN A 479 -10.25 3.37 -68.00
N TRP A 480 -9.89 2.55 -69.00
CA TRP A 480 -8.64 2.73 -69.74
C TRP A 480 -8.61 4.08 -70.45
N GLY A 481 -9.69 4.45 -71.16
CA GLY A 481 -9.84 5.75 -71.81
C GLY A 481 -9.78 6.93 -70.83
N THR A 482 -10.32 6.77 -69.62
CA THR A 482 -10.28 7.79 -68.55
C THR A 482 -8.86 7.96 -67.98
N ARG A 483 -8.10 6.87 -67.83
CA ARG A 483 -6.71 6.94 -67.34
C ARG A 483 -5.78 7.60 -68.34
N HIS A 484 -6.05 7.40 -69.63
CA HIS A 484 -5.23 7.90 -70.72
C HIS A 484 -5.79 9.17 -71.37
N ASP A 485 -6.81 9.82 -70.82
CA ASP A 485 -7.38 11.07 -71.36
C ASP A 485 -7.71 11.03 -72.85
N CYS A 486 -8.38 9.96 -73.27
CA CYS A 486 -8.76 9.71 -74.67
C CYS A 486 -10.29 9.68 -74.88
N LEU A 487 -11.08 10.09 -73.88
CA LEU A 487 -12.54 10.14 -73.99
C LEU A 487 -13.02 11.48 -74.53
N GLU A 488 -13.88 11.45 -75.55
CA GLU A 488 -14.57 12.64 -76.02
C GLU A 488 -15.75 13.02 -75.11
N VAL A 489 -16.10 14.30 -75.10
CA VAL A 489 -17.14 14.86 -74.22
C VAL A 489 -18.50 14.17 -74.41
N SER A 490 -18.85 13.81 -75.64
CA SER A 490 -20.08 13.08 -75.99
C SER A 490 -20.14 11.70 -75.33
N LEU A 491 -19.03 10.95 -75.37
CA LEU A 491 -18.90 9.63 -74.75
C LEU A 491 -18.87 9.71 -73.22
N VAL A 492 -18.25 10.76 -72.65
CA VAL A 492 -18.25 11.01 -71.20
C VAL A 492 -19.67 11.18 -70.66
N TYR A 493 -20.55 11.91 -71.36
CA TYR A 493 -21.94 12.09 -70.91
C TYR A 493 -22.75 10.81 -71.00
N GLN A 494 -22.59 10.05 -72.08
CA GLN A 494 -23.24 8.74 -72.18
C GLN A 494 -22.76 7.78 -71.10
N PHE A 495 -21.46 7.78 -70.79
CA PHE A 495 -20.89 6.99 -69.72
C PHE A 495 -21.48 7.38 -68.35
N ALA A 496 -21.66 8.69 -68.10
CA ALA A 496 -22.27 9.19 -66.87
C ALA A 496 -23.74 8.76 -66.70
N ASP A 497 -24.56 8.82 -67.75
CA ASP A 497 -25.96 8.38 -67.73
C ASP A 497 -26.08 6.87 -67.49
N LEU A 498 -25.27 6.06 -68.17
CA LEU A 498 -25.24 4.62 -67.96
C LEU A 498 -24.82 4.26 -66.53
N ALA A 499 -23.78 4.92 -66.01
CA ALA A 499 -23.33 4.70 -64.64
C ALA A 499 -24.40 5.05 -63.58
N GLN A 500 -25.30 6.00 -63.84
CA GLN A 500 -26.43 6.26 -62.95
C GLN A 500 -27.47 5.14 -62.96
N ARG A 501 -27.73 4.54 -64.13
CA ARG A 501 -28.69 3.45 -64.34
C ARG A 501 -28.19 2.11 -63.80
N GLU A 502 -26.88 1.94 -63.67
CA GLU A 502 -26.27 0.72 -63.13
C GLU A 502 -26.74 0.41 -61.72
N LYS A 503 -27.19 -0.82 -61.47
CA LYS A 503 -27.75 -1.19 -60.16
C LYS A 503 -26.69 -1.62 -59.16
N THR A 504 -25.54 -2.09 -59.65
CA THR A 504 -24.46 -2.70 -58.85
C THR A 504 -23.32 -1.71 -58.61
N TYR A 505 -22.65 -1.87 -57.47
CA TYR A 505 -21.47 -1.10 -57.13
C TYR A 505 -20.22 -1.70 -57.79
N HIS A 506 -19.47 -0.89 -58.54
CA HIS A 506 -18.21 -1.28 -59.18
C HIS A 506 -17.07 -0.32 -58.79
N PRO A 507 -15.99 -0.79 -58.14
CA PRO A 507 -14.86 0.06 -57.73
C PRO A 507 -14.15 0.76 -58.91
N LEU A 508 -13.99 0.07 -60.04
CA LEU A 508 -13.36 0.64 -61.24
C LEU A 508 -14.21 1.75 -61.85
N LEU A 509 -15.53 1.60 -61.83
CA LEU A 509 -16.47 2.60 -62.30
C LEU A 509 -16.43 3.85 -61.41
N LEU A 510 -16.42 3.68 -60.07
CA LEU A 510 -16.28 4.79 -59.14
C LEU A 510 -14.98 5.56 -59.37
N SER A 511 -13.84 4.86 -59.48
CA SER A 511 -12.53 5.50 -59.71
C SER A 511 -12.48 6.28 -61.04
N ALA A 512 -13.10 5.74 -62.10
CA ALA A 512 -13.22 6.45 -63.37
C ALA A 512 -14.11 7.69 -63.24
N MET A 513 -15.27 7.57 -62.58
CA MET A 513 -16.22 8.67 -62.39
C MET A 513 -15.67 9.79 -61.50
N GLU A 514 -14.93 9.47 -60.43
CA GLU A 514 -14.26 10.46 -59.58
C GLU A 514 -13.27 11.30 -60.41
N LYS A 515 -12.41 10.63 -61.20
CA LYS A 515 -11.45 11.31 -62.09
C LYS A 515 -12.13 12.17 -63.16
N LEU A 516 -13.22 11.68 -63.76
CA LEU A 516 -13.97 12.44 -64.75
C LEU A 516 -14.67 13.65 -64.13
N CYS A 517 -15.21 13.51 -62.92
CA CYS A 517 -15.85 14.60 -62.20
C CYS A 517 -14.86 15.67 -61.73
N GLU A 518 -13.59 15.30 -61.46
CA GLU A 518 -12.51 16.25 -61.19
C GLU A 518 -12.10 17.05 -62.43
N LYS A 519 -12.17 16.45 -63.63
CA LYS A 519 -11.79 17.08 -64.90
C LYS A 519 -12.93 17.90 -65.54
N HIS A 520 -14.16 17.44 -65.38
CA HIS A 520 -15.35 18.05 -65.97
C HIS A 520 -16.36 18.39 -64.87
N GLU A 521 -16.63 19.68 -64.65
CA GLU A 521 -17.66 20.14 -63.72
C GLU A 521 -19.07 19.95 -64.30
N ASN A 522 -19.57 18.71 -64.30
CA ASN A 522 -20.94 18.38 -64.73
C ASN A 522 -21.78 17.77 -63.59
N LYS A 523 -23.04 18.23 -63.47
CA LYS A 523 -24.06 17.71 -62.55
C LYS A 523 -24.33 16.22 -62.74
N GLU A 524 -24.30 15.72 -63.97
CA GLU A 524 -24.60 14.31 -64.27
C GLU A 524 -23.47 13.37 -63.82
N LEU A 525 -22.21 13.80 -63.93
CA LEU A 525 -21.06 13.08 -63.40
C LEU A 525 -21.11 13.02 -61.87
N LEU A 526 -21.40 14.16 -61.23
CA LEU A 526 -21.55 14.22 -59.78
C LEU A 526 -22.72 13.35 -59.28
N ALA A 527 -23.81 13.29 -60.04
CA ALA A 527 -24.93 12.40 -59.75
C ALA A 527 -24.55 10.92 -59.88
N ALA A 528 -23.74 10.56 -60.88
CA ALA A 528 -23.20 9.20 -61.02
C ALA A 528 -22.31 8.82 -59.83
N VAL A 529 -21.37 9.70 -59.42
CA VAL A 529 -20.49 9.49 -58.25
C VAL A 529 -21.32 9.31 -56.98
N CYS A 530 -22.23 10.24 -56.66
CA CYS A 530 -23.09 10.15 -55.48
C CYS A 530 -23.97 8.89 -55.50
N SER A 531 -24.54 8.53 -56.65
CA SER A 531 -25.37 7.33 -56.83
C SER A 531 -24.58 6.05 -56.56
N MET A 532 -23.35 5.97 -57.07
CA MET A 532 -22.44 4.84 -56.83
C MET A 532 -22.02 4.73 -55.36
N LEU A 533 -21.70 5.84 -54.71
CA LEU A 533 -21.34 5.85 -53.29
C LEU A 533 -22.51 5.39 -52.39
N ILE A 534 -23.75 5.82 -52.71
CA ILE A 534 -24.97 5.39 -52.01
C ILE A 534 -25.22 3.89 -52.20
N LYS A 535 -25.10 3.39 -53.43
CA LYS A 535 -25.25 1.95 -53.75
C LYS A 535 -24.16 1.10 -53.08
N GLY A 536 -22.94 1.65 -52.95
CA GLY A 536 -21.83 1.02 -52.25
C GLY A 536 -21.86 1.15 -50.72
N HIS A 537 -22.94 1.69 -50.15
CA HIS A 537 -23.11 1.94 -48.71
C HIS A 537 -21.93 2.70 -48.07
N LYS A 538 -21.34 3.65 -48.82
CA LYS A 538 -20.14 4.37 -48.36
C LYS A 538 -20.52 5.49 -47.39
N THR A 539 -20.36 5.21 -46.09
CA THR A 539 -20.62 6.14 -44.98
C THR A 539 -19.35 6.65 -44.30
N GLU A 540 -18.19 6.41 -44.90
CA GLU A 540 -16.90 6.82 -44.31
C GLU A 540 -16.64 8.32 -44.55
N LYS A 541 -15.88 8.94 -43.65
CA LYS A 541 -15.50 10.36 -43.69
C LYS A 541 -14.92 10.87 -45.03
N PRO A 542 -14.04 10.14 -45.77
CA PRO A 542 -13.46 10.66 -47.02
C PRO A 542 -14.48 10.92 -48.13
N TYR A 543 -15.66 10.29 -48.08
CA TYR A 543 -16.70 10.46 -49.11
C TYR A 543 -17.67 11.62 -48.84
N ASN A 544 -17.65 12.18 -47.62
CA ASN A 544 -18.52 13.30 -47.25
C ASN A 544 -18.47 14.51 -48.21
N PRO A 545 -17.28 14.92 -48.73
CA PRO A 545 -17.20 16.04 -49.68
C PRO A 545 -18.02 15.83 -50.97
N TRP A 546 -18.13 14.58 -51.46
CA TRP A 546 -18.92 14.27 -52.65
C TRP A 546 -20.42 14.47 -52.41
N TYR A 547 -20.94 13.95 -51.30
CA TYR A 547 -22.33 14.16 -50.92
C TYR A 547 -22.65 15.65 -50.67
N TYR A 548 -21.72 16.38 -50.06
CA TYR A 548 -21.85 17.82 -49.84
C TYR A 548 -21.97 18.59 -51.16
N LYS A 549 -21.08 18.32 -52.14
CA LYS A 549 -21.17 18.90 -53.50
C LYS A 549 -22.51 18.56 -54.16
N GLY A 550 -22.98 17.32 -54.01
CA GLY A 550 -24.27 16.87 -54.55
C GLY A 550 -25.46 17.66 -53.98
N ILE A 551 -25.41 17.98 -52.69
CA ILE A 551 -26.43 18.81 -52.03
C ILE A 551 -26.36 20.27 -52.53
N GLN A 552 -25.15 20.84 -52.65
CA GLN A 552 -24.97 22.21 -53.17
C GLN A 552 -25.56 22.37 -54.58
N GLN A 553 -25.43 21.35 -55.44
CA GLN A 553 -25.98 21.36 -56.79
C GLN A 553 -27.47 20.93 -56.88
N SER A 554 -28.12 20.67 -55.74
CA SER A 554 -29.54 20.27 -55.66
C SER A 554 -29.87 18.98 -56.43
N LEU A 555 -29.00 17.97 -56.33
CA LEU A 555 -29.22 16.68 -56.97
C LEU A 555 -30.44 15.95 -56.39
N LYS A 556 -31.28 15.40 -57.27
CA LYS A 556 -32.50 14.65 -56.90
C LYS A 556 -32.21 13.16 -56.71
N LEU A 557 -31.28 12.83 -55.81
CA LEU A 557 -30.93 11.44 -55.48
C LEU A 557 -31.63 10.98 -54.20
N THR A 558 -32.17 9.77 -54.22
CA THR A 558 -32.77 9.14 -53.04
C THR A 558 -31.70 8.86 -51.98
N ARG A 559 -32.02 9.16 -50.71
CA ARG A 559 -31.15 8.95 -49.54
C ARG A 559 -29.88 9.81 -49.46
N LEU A 560 -29.71 10.80 -50.35
CA LEU A 560 -28.51 11.64 -50.39
C LEU A 560 -28.24 12.37 -49.06
N TYR A 561 -29.29 12.94 -48.46
CA TYR A 561 -29.19 13.69 -47.21
C TYR A 561 -28.83 12.79 -46.01
N GLU A 562 -29.31 11.55 -46.00
CA GLU A 562 -29.03 10.55 -44.98
C GLU A 562 -27.56 10.09 -45.05
N TYR A 563 -27.05 9.76 -46.24
CA TYR A 563 -25.63 9.38 -46.39
C TYR A 563 -24.66 10.54 -46.12
N TYR A 564 -25.07 11.78 -46.43
CA TYR A 564 -24.34 12.97 -46.00
C TYR A 564 -24.22 13.03 -44.48
N MET A 565 -25.34 12.90 -43.75
CA MET A 565 -25.34 12.93 -42.28
C MET A 565 -24.57 11.74 -41.67
N LEU A 566 -24.65 10.55 -42.26
CA LEU A 566 -23.95 9.36 -41.76
C LEU A 566 -22.43 9.44 -41.95
N SER A 567 -21.96 10.04 -43.05
CA SER A 567 -20.54 10.24 -43.36
C SER A 567 -19.91 11.46 -42.70
N LEU A 568 -20.71 12.24 -41.97
CA LEU A 568 -20.31 13.52 -41.41
C LEU A 568 -19.32 13.38 -40.24
N ASP A 569 -18.30 14.23 -40.25
CA ASP A 569 -17.35 14.39 -39.14
C ASP A 569 -17.79 15.55 -38.23
N GLU A 570 -18.57 15.24 -37.18
CA GLU A 570 -19.23 16.23 -36.31
C GLU A 570 -18.30 17.32 -35.76
N GLU A 571 -17.04 16.98 -35.50
CA GLU A 571 -16.05 17.90 -34.91
C GLU A 571 -15.54 18.97 -35.90
N LYS A 572 -15.62 18.70 -37.22
CA LYS A 572 -15.08 19.60 -38.26
C LYS A 572 -16.14 20.48 -38.91
N VAL A 573 -17.41 20.22 -38.62
CA VAL A 573 -18.53 20.91 -39.26
C VAL A 573 -18.74 22.28 -38.65
N LYS A 574 -18.62 23.31 -39.48
CA LYS A 574 -18.95 24.70 -39.10
C LYS A 574 -20.40 25.04 -39.43
N GLU A 575 -20.86 24.70 -40.62
CA GLU A 575 -22.23 25.01 -41.08
C GLU A 575 -22.87 23.83 -41.82
N LEU A 576 -24.13 23.55 -41.50
CA LEU A 576 -24.95 22.56 -42.21
C LEU A 576 -25.74 23.24 -43.35
N PRO A 577 -25.85 22.61 -44.54
CA PRO A 577 -26.70 23.13 -45.61
C PRO A 577 -28.15 23.28 -45.17
N THR A 578 -28.80 24.41 -45.48
CA THR A 578 -30.22 24.66 -45.17
C THR A 578 -31.14 23.59 -45.76
N ALA A 579 -30.82 23.05 -46.94
CA ALA A 579 -31.55 21.95 -47.56
C ALA A 579 -31.61 20.68 -46.67
N VAL A 580 -30.53 20.38 -45.95
CA VAL A 580 -30.46 19.26 -44.99
C VAL A 580 -31.41 19.51 -43.81
N LEU A 581 -31.41 20.73 -43.28
CA LEU A 581 -32.27 21.13 -42.16
C LEU A 581 -33.77 21.06 -42.51
N TYR A 582 -34.15 21.44 -43.73
CA TYR A 582 -35.53 21.30 -44.19
C TYR A 582 -35.92 19.83 -44.39
N TYR A 583 -35.05 19.02 -45.00
CA TYR A 583 -35.32 17.60 -45.29
C TYR A 583 -35.70 16.83 -44.02
N PHE A 584 -34.88 16.94 -42.97
CA PHE A 584 -35.12 16.23 -41.71
C PHE A 584 -36.26 16.81 -40.86
N ASN A 585 -36.85 17.93 -41.23
CA ASN A 585 -38.03 18.47 -40.53
C ASN A 585 -39.28 17.67 -40.93
N TYR A 586 -39.33 17.24 -42.19
CA TYR A 586 -40.46 16.50 -42.74
C TYR A 586 -40.37 14.99 -42.51
N ASN A 587 -39.18 14.40 -42.68
CA ASN A 587 -38.98 12.96 -42.51
C ASN A 587 -37.63 12.66 -41.86
N ASN A 588 -37.64 12.27 -40.58
CA ASN A 588 -36.43 12.02 -39.80
C ASN A 588 -36.30 10.56 -39.33
N GLN A 589 -35.61 9.77 -40.14
CA GLN A 589 -35.29 8.37 -39.85
C GLN A 589 -33.85 8.19 -39.31
N LEU A 590 -33.19 9.27 -38.89
CA LEU A 590 -31.88 9.18 -38.26
C LEU A 590 -31.97 8.46 -36.91
N ASP A 591 -30.85 7.87 -36.49
CA ASP A 591 -30.68 7.33 -35.15
C ASP A 591 -30.71 8.46 -34.10
N TRP A 592 -30.83 8.08 -32.83
CA TRP A 592 -30.95 9.07 -31.75
C TRP A 592 -29.69 9.95 -31.64
N SER A 593 -28.49 9.42 -31.90
CA SER A 593 -27.23 10.16 -31.77
C SER A 593 -27.09 11.22 -32.86
N ARG A 594 -27.38 10.90 -34.13
CA ARG A 594 -27.38 11.89 -35.21
C ARG A 594 -28.52 12.89 -35.08
N LYS A 595 -29.67 12.49 -34.53
CA LYS A 595 -30.75 13.43 -34.14
C LYS A 595 -30.27 14.42 -33.09
N ALA A 596 -29.60 13.94 -32.04
CA ALA A 596 -29.05 14.80 -30.99
C ALA A 596 -28.05 15.81 -31.56
N PHE A 597 -27.16 15.40 -32.48
CA PHE A 597 -26.26 16.32 -33.18
C PHE A 597 -27.01 17.38 -33.99
N LEU A 598 -27.98 16.97 -34.83
CA LEU A 598 -28.78 17.89 -35.65
C LEU A 598 -29.54 18.91 -34.78
N TYR A 599 -30.18 18.43 -33.72
CA TYR A 599 -30.97 19.28 -32.83
C TYR A 599 -30.09 20.23 -32.02
N ARG A 600 -28.95 19.76 -31.51
CA ARG A 600 -27.95 20.64 -30.89
C ARG A 600 -27.51 21.73 -31.85
N TYR A 601 -27.21 21.39 -33.11
CA TYR A 601 -26.80 22.37 -34.12
C TYR A 601 -27.87 23.44 -34.36
N ILE A 602 -29.15 23.04 -34.45
CA ILE A 602 -30.29 23.96 -34.64
C ILE A 602 -30.41 24.92 -33.44
N VAL A 603 -30.31 24.41 -32.21
CA VAL A 603 -30.38 25.22 -30.99
C VAL A 603 -29.19 26.19 -30.90
N SER A 604 -27.97 25.71 -31.17
CA SER A 604 -26.77 26.55 -31.07
C SER A 604 -26.72 27.67 -32.11
N HIS A 605 -27.43 27.52 -33.24
CA HIS A 605 -27.51 28.51 -34.33
C HIS A 605 -28.88 29.21 -34.41
N GLN A 606 -29.65 29.24 -33.32
CA GLN A 606 -31.00 29.82 -33.27
C GLN A 606 -31.10 31.24 -33.86
N GLN A 607 -30.08 32.07 -33.67
CA GLN A 607 -30.05 33.46 -34.15
C GLN A 607 -29.98 33.55 -35.69
N ASN A 608 -29.31 32.59 -36.33
CA ASN A 608 -29.12 32.59 -37.79
C ASN A 608 -30.26 31.87 -38.51
N ILE A 609 -31.00 30.99 -37.83
CA ILE A 609 -31.98 30.07 -38.43
C ILE A 609 -33.32 30.07 -37.69
N GLU A 610 -33.78 31.25 -37.27
CA GLU A 610 -34.93 31.43 -36.36
C GLU A 610 -36.22 30.75 -36.84
N LYS A 611 -36.57 30.89 -38.13
CA LYS A 611 -37.78 30.27 -38.71
C LYS A 611 -37.74 28.74 -38.67
N ILE A 612 -36.57 28.13 -38.89
CA ILE A 612 -36.42 26.68 -38.84
C ILE A 612 -36.44 26.24 -37.37
N TYR A 613 -35.77 26.96 -36.48
CA TYR A 613 -35.78 26.69 -35.04
C TYR A 613 -37.22 26.58 -34.48
N TYR A 614 -38.09 27.56 -34.74
CA TYR A 614 -39.49 27.50 -34.23
C TYR A 614 -40.27 26.29 -34.73
N SER A 615 -39.99 25.81 -35.95
CA SER A 615 -40.63 24.59 -36.46
C SER A 615 -40.14 23.31 -35.76
N TYR A 616 -38.88 23.32 -35.32
CA TYR A 616 -38.26 22.19 -34.62
C TYR A 616 -38.44 22.24 -33.09
N ASP A 617 -38.67 23.40 -32.48
CA ASP A 617 -38.59 23.58 -31.02
C ASP A 617 -39.42 22.55 -30.22
N ASN A 618 -40.69 22.34 -30.60
CA ASN A 618 -41.53 21.33 -29.95
C ASN A 618 -41.05 19.89 -30.19
N ILE A 619 -40.50 19.61 -31.37
CA ILE A 619 -39.95 18.30 -31.73
C ILE A 619 -38.68 18.02 -30.90
N ILE A 620 -37.79 19.01 -30.79
CA ILE A 620 -36.55 18.91 -30.00
C ILE A 620 -36.87 18.77 -28.52
N LYS A 621 -37.84 19.55 -27.99
CA LYS A 621 -38.30 19.42 -26.61
C LYS A 621 -38.81 18.01 -26.31
N ALA A 622 -39.74 17.51 -27.13
CA ALA A 622 -40.31 16.17 -26.94
C ALA A 622 -39.21 15.09 -26.99
N PHE A 623 -38.32 15.16 -27.97
CA PHE A 623 -37.17 14.26 -28.08
C PHE A 623 -36.26 14.33 -26.86
N THR A 624 -35.98 15.54 -26.35
CA THR A 624 -35.10 15.75 -25.18
C THR A 624 -35.70 15.04 -23.96
N TYR A 625 -36.97 15.28 -23.63
CA TYR A 625 -37.62 14.60 -22.49
C TYR A 625 -37.79 13.09 -22.70
N GLU A 626 -38.03 12.62 -23.92
CA GLU A 626 -38.07 11.19 -24.24
C GLU A 626 -36.71 10.52 -24.00
N GLN A 627 -35.62 11.11 -24.48
CA GLN A 627 -34.27 10.57 -24.27
C GLN A 627 -33.85 10.63 -22.79
N LEU A 628 -34.30 11.64 -22.05
CA LEU A 628 -34.09 11.74 -20.60
C LEU A 628 -34.72 10.54 -19.88
N GLY A 629 -35.98 10.22 -20.17
CA GLY A 629 -36.67 9.08 -19.56
C GLY A 629 -36.08 7.71 -19.96
N LEU A 630 -35.31 7.65 -21.06
CA LEU A 630 -34.54 6.46 -21.45
C LEU A 630 -33.14 6.40 -20.81
N GLY A 631 -32.69 7.46 -20.14
CA GLY A 631 -31.37 7.55 -19.49
C GLY A 631 -30.19 7.70 -20.47
N ASN A 632 -30.44 8.05 -21.73
CA ASN A 632 -29.40 8.22 -22.75
C ASN A 632 -28.62 9.52 -22.52
N ILE A 633 -27.30 9.50 -22.71
CA ILE A 633 -26.49 10.71 -22.69
C ILE A 633 -25.35 10.66 -23.70
N ASP A 634 -25.07 11.80 -24.32
CA ASP A 634 -23.83 12.11 -25.03
C ASP A 634 -23.55 13.62 -24.91
N MET A 635 -22.49 14.13 -25.54
CA MET A 635 -22.18 15.57 -25.50
C MET A 635 -23.29 16.43 -26.15
N ASN A 636 -23.99 15.90 -27.15
CA ASN A 636 -25.01 16.64 -27.87
C ASN A 636 -26.32 16.71 -27.05
N LEU A 637 -26.74 15.60 -26.45
CA LEU A 637 -27.87 15.51 -25.51
C LEU A 637 -27.61 16.33 -24.25
N ALA A 638 -26.40 16.30 -23.69
CA ALA A 638 -26.06 17.11 -22.51
C ALA A 638 -26.28 18.61 -22.78
N TYR A 639 -25.97 19.09 -23.98
CA TYR A 639 -26.27 20.47 -24.37
C TYR A 639 -27.78 20.74 -24.43
N LEU A 640 -28.56 19.82 -24.99
CA LEU A 640 -30.03 19.93 -25.07
C LEU A 640 -30.69 19.90 -23.68
N TYR A 641 -30.20 19.03 -22.79
CA TYR A 641 -30.67 18.96 -21.40
C TYR A 641 -30.43 20.28 -20.67
N LYS A 642 -29.23 20.85 -20.75
CA LYS A 642 -28.92 22.17 -20.15
C LYS A 642 -29.80 23.30 -20.69
N TYR A 643 -30.18 23.23 -21.96
CA TYR A 643 -30.99 24.28 -22.58
C TYR A 643 -32.47 24.20 -22.20
N TYR A 644 -33.06 22.99 -22.18
CA TYR A 644 -34.50 22.81 -22.00
C TYR A 644 -34.95 22.51 -20.56
N ILE A 645 -34.07 21.93 -19.73
CA ILE A 645 -34.34 21.60 -18.34
C ILE A 645 -33.86 22.79 -17.48
N THR A 646 -34.81 23.53 -16.93
CA THR A 646 -34.55 24.68 -16.04
C THR A 646 -35.17 24.45 -14.67
N LYS A 647 -34.62 25.06 -13.62
CA LYS A 647 -35.11 24.94 -12.23
C LYS A 647 -36.62 25.14 -12.11
N ASP A 648 -37.16 26.17 -12.76
CA ASP A 648 -38.60 26.52 -12.70
C ASP A 648 -39.54 25.44 -13.28
N LYS A 649 -39.00 24.50 -14.05
CA LYS A 649 -39.77 23.41 -14.69
C LYS A 649 -39.59 22.07 -14.00
N MET A 650 -38.86 22.03 -12.89
CA MET A 650 -38.66 20.81 -12.11
C MET A 650 -39.98 20.28 -11.56
N ASN A 651 -40.20 18.98 -11.72
CA ASN A 651 -41.36 18.26 -11.19
C ASN A 651 -40.92 16.90 -10.65
N SER A 652 -41.82 16.17 -9.99
CA SER A 652 -41.49 14.88 -9.38
C SER A 652 -40.96 13.85 -10.38
N LYS A 653 -41.44 13.86 -11.64
CA LYS A 653 -40.95 12.95 -12.69
C LYS A 653 -39.51 13.28 -13.09
N LEU A 654 -39.19 14.56 -13.30
CA LEU A 654 -37.84 15.00 -13.64
C LEU A 654 -36.86 14.81 -12.48
N ALA A 655 -37.32 14.97 -11.23
CA ALA A 655 -36.50 14.70 -10.05
C ALA A 655 -36.12 13.22 -9.90
N ASP A 656 -36.88 12.30 -10.52
CA ASP A 656 -36.58 10.88 -10.56
C ASP A 656 -35.63 10.51 -11.71
N GLU A 657 -35.87 11.05 -12.91
CA GLU A 657 -35.10 10.74 -14.13
C GLU A 657 -33.75 11.50 -14.23
N LEU A 658 -33.68 12.75 -13.74
CA LEU A 658 -32.48 13.59 -13.88
C LEU A 658 -31.24 13.04 -13.16
N PRO A 659 -31.33 12.47 -11.93
CA PRO A 659 -30.19 11.84 -11.26
C PRO A 659 -29.53 10.69 -12.04
N ASP A 660 -30.20 10.09 -13.03
CA ASP A 660 -29.61 9.06 -13.88
C ASP A 660 -28.60 9.63 -14.89
N ILE A 661 -28.73 10.91 -15.25
CA ILE A 661 -27.86 11.57 -16.23
C ILE A 661 -26.96 12.65 -15.60
N MET A 662 -27.38 13.26 -14.50
CA MET A 662 -26.72 14.41 -13.87
C MET A 662 -25.29 14.08 -13.42
N PHE A 663 -25.07 12.86 -12.95
CA PHE A 663 -23.78 12.38 -12.46
C PHE A 663 -22.91 11.74 -13.56
N LYS A 664 -23.29 11.84 -14.83
CA LYS A 664 -22.56 11.18 -15.93
C LYS A 664 -21.34 11.99 -16.38
N TYR A 665 -20.21 11.30 -16.46
CA TYR A 665 -18.95 11.77 -17.03
C TYR A 665 -18.62 10.98 -18.28
N GLN A 666 -18.06 11.66 -19.28
CA GLN A 666 -17.54 11.00 -20.47
C GLN A 666 -16.03 10.80 -20.32
N ILE A 667 -15.60 9.55 -20.37
CA ILE A 667 -14.21 9.13 -20.41
C ILE A 667 -13.85 8.81 -21.86
N ASN A 668 -12.83 9.48 -22.40
CA ASN A 668 -12.27 9.17 -23.71
C ASN A 668 -10.96 8.41 -23.53
N CYS A 669 -10.93 7.17 -23.99
CA CYS A 669 -9.76 6.29 -23.99
C CYS A 669 -9.42 5.91 -25.43
N LYS A 670 -8.22 6.25 -25.90
CA LYS A 670 -7.78 5.92 -27.28
C LYS A 670 -7.19 4.50 -27.39
N HIS A 671 -7.02 3.83 -26.26
CA HIS A 671 -6.38 2.53 -26.22
C HIS A 671 -7.33 1.43 -26.73
N GLN A 672 -6.94 0.74 -27.81
CA GLN A 672 -7.82 -0.24 -28.48
C GLN A 672 -8.03 -1.53 -27.70
N GLY A 673 -7.13 -1.88 -26.77
CA GLY A 673 -7.22 -3.09 -25.95
C GLY A 673 -8.15 -2.98 -24.74
N ILE A 674 -8.65 -1.79 -24.40
CA ILE A 674 -9.54 -1.59 -23.25
C ILE A 674 -10.99 -1.82 -23.67
N VAL A 675 -11.73 -2.61 -22.88
CA VAL A 675 -13.12 -2.97 -23.15
C VAL A 675 -14.10 -2.36 -22.15
N SER A 676 -13.66 -2.06 -20.92
CA SER A 676 -14.50 -1.48 -19.89
C SER A 676 -13.73 -0.52 -18.97
N VAL A 677 -14.48 0.41 -18.38
CA VAL A 677 -14.05 1.29 -17.31
C VAL A 677 -14.82 0.92 -16.05
N ILE A 678 -14.09 0.72 -14.96
CA ILE A 678 -14.61 0.40 -13.64
C ILE A 678 -14.46 1.65 -12.77
N VAL A 679 -15.58 2.16 -12.28
CA VAL A 679 -15.62 3.26 -11.32
C VAL A 679 -15.93 2.69 -9.95
N THR A 680 -15.15 3.13 -8.97
CA THR A 680 -15.28 2.73 -7.58
C THR A 680 -15.21 3.98 -6.72
N MET A 681 -16.08 4.08 -5.73
CA MET A 681 -16.16 5.23 -4.82
C MET A 681 -15.93 4.70 -3.42
N ARG A 682 -15.15 5.42 -2.60
CA ARG A 682 -14.72 4.93 -1.28
C ARG A 682 -15.91 4.63 -0.35
N GLU A 683 -17.00 5.35 -0.53
CA GLU A 683 -18.20 5.30 0.30
C GLU A 683 -19.17 4.17 -0.09
N VAL A 684 -18.96 3.54 -1.26
CA VAL A 684 -19.89 2.58 -1.86
C VAL A 684 -19.26 1.20 -1.94
N ASP A 685 -19.96 0.19 -1.45
CA ASP A 685 -19.46 -1.19 -1.35
C ASP A 685 -19.56 -1.99 -2.67
N ARG A 686 -19.69 -1.28 -3.80
CA ARG A 686 -19.93 -1.87 -5.12
C ARG A 686 -19.07 -1.21 -6.19
N GLU A 687 -18.60 -2.02 -7.13
CA GLU A 687 -17.91 -1.57 -8.34
C GLU A 687 -18.92 -1.38 -9.49
N PHE A 688 -18.79 -0.28 -10.23
CA PHE A 688 -19.61 0.02 -11.39
C PHE A 688 -18.79 -0.18 -12.66
N VAL A 689 -19.20 -1.11 -13.51
CA VAL A 689 -18.50 -1.45 -14.76
C VAL A 689 -19.26 -0.88 -15.95
N TYR A 690 -18.56 -0.11 -16.77
CA TYR A 690 -19.11 0.59 -17.93
C TYR A 690 -18.35 0.17 -19.20
N PRO A 691 -19.03 -0.18 -20.30
CA PRO A 691 -18.37 -0.57 -21.54
C PRO A 691 -17.72 0.64 -22.25
N VAL A 692 -16.57 0.41 -22.87
CA VAL A 692 -15.91 1.37 -23.76
C VAL A 692 -16.33 1.06 -25.20
N VAL A 693 -17.05 1.98 -25.84
CA VAL A 693 -17.51 1.85 -27.23
C VAL A 693 -16.94 2.99 -28.07
N GLY A 694 -16.21 2.66 -29.13
CA GLY A 694 -15.57 3.66 -29.99
C GLY A 694 -14.57 4.56 -29.27
N GLY A 695 -13.92 4.05 -28.21
CA GLY A 695 -13.00 4.80 -27.36
C GLY A 695 -13.67 5.76 -26.36
N LYS A 696 -14.98 5.63 -26.14
CA LYS A 696 -15.75 6.47 -25.20
C LYS A 696 -16.50 5.59 -24.19
N ALA A 697 -16.51 6.00 -22.92
CA ALA A 697 -17.34 5.42 -21.87
C ALA A 697 -18.10 6.53 -21.13
N TYR A 698 -19.33 6.23 -20.73
CA TYR A 698 -20.17 7.13 -19.95
C TYR A 698 -20.36 6.53 -18.56
N VAL A 699 -19.72 7.14 -17.56
CA VAL A 699 -19.64 6.60 -16.20
C VAL A 699 -20.39 7.49 -15.23
N ASP A 700 -20.98 6.92 -14.18
CA ASP A 700 -21.64 7.68 -13.13
C ASP A 700 -20.64 7.96 -11.99
N ILE A 701 -20.43 9.24 -11.68
CA ILE A 701 -19.61 9.69 -10.55
C ILE A 701 -20.45 10.66 -9.73
N PHE A 702 -20.90 10.20 -8.56
CA PHE A 702 -21.77 10.95 -7.67
C PHE A 702 -21.15 11.22 -6.29
N MET A 703 -19.89 10.85 -6.08
CA MET A 703 -19.09 11.16 -4.89
C MET A 703 -17.78 11.83 -5.31
N ASP A 704 -17.16 12.61 -4.43
CA ASP A 704 -15.89 13.31 -4.71
C ASP A 704 -14.69 12.35 -4.72
N GLU A 705 -14.67 11.35 -3.83
CA GLU A 705 -13.58 10.37 -3.69
C GLU A 705 -13.82 9.10 -4.54
N TYR A 706 -13.34 9.12 -5.79
CA TYR A 706 -13.48 8.01 -6.74
C TYR A 706 -12.16 7.56 -7.38
N ASN A 707 -12.13 6.28 -7.77
CA ASN A 707 -11.03 5.66 -8.49
C ASN A 707 -11.53 5.08 -9.82
N ILE A 708 -10.82 5.42 -10.90
CA ILE A 708 -11.06 4.93 -12.26
C ILE A 708 -10.05 3.84 -12.58
N THR A 709 -10.56 2.66 -12.92
CA THR A 709 -9.76 1.51 -13.35
C THR A 709 -10.22 1.09 -14.74
N PHE A 710 -9.31 0.73 -15.63
CA PHE A 710 -9.59 0.23 -16.97
C PHE A 710 -9.34 -1.27 -17.01
N GLU A 711 -10.19 -2.01 -17.70
CA GLU A 711 -10.04 -3.47 -17.85
C GLU A 711 -9.91 -3.82 -19.34
N ASP A 712 -8.93 -4.66 -19.65
CA ASP A 712 -8.69 -5.15 -21.02
C ASP A 712 -9.54 -6.39 -21.35
N SER A 713 -9.44 -6.86 -22.60
CA SER A 713 -10.16 -8.06 -23.04
C SER A 713 -9.73 -9.36 -22.35
N GLU A 714 -8.58 -9.38 -21.66
CA GLU A 714 -8.06 -10.55 -20.95
C GLU A 714 -8.42 -10.56 -19.45
N GLY A 715 -9.01 -9.48 -18.93
CA GLY A 715 -9.36 -9.29 -17.53
C GLY A 715 -8.22 -8.73 -16.67
N ASN A 716 -7.23 -8.07 -17.28
CA ASN A 716 -6.20 -7.32 -16.56
C ASN A 716 -6.68 -5.88 -16.31
N ARG A 717 -6.40 -5.36 -15.12
CA ARG A 717 -6.84 -4.04 -14.66
C ARG A 717 -5.67 -3.06 -14.62
N TYR A 718 -5.93 -1.84 -15.08
CA TYR A 718 -4.99 -0.74 -15.20
C TYR A 718 -5.57 0.51 -14.56
N ILE A 719 -4.75 1.33 -13.89
CA ILE A 719 -5.21 2.56 -13.25
C ILE A 719 -4.51 3.75 -13.89
N ARG A 720 -3.18 3.71 -13.95
CA ARG A 720 -2.34 4.82 -14.40
C ARG A 720 -1.72 4.61 -15.77
N THR A 721 -1.56 3.36 -16.21
CA THR A 721 -0.90 3.05 -17.49
C THR A 721 -1.69 3.51 -18.72
N VAL A 722 -3.01 3.66 -18.59
CA VAL A 722 -3.92 4.08 -19.66
C VAL A 722 -4.14 5.59 -19.61
N ASP A 723 -3.78 6.29 -20.69
CA ASP A 723 -4.07 7.71 -20.84
C ASP A 723 -5.55 7.92 -21.23
N TYR A 724 -6.24 8.81 -20.50
CA TYR A 724 -7.64 9.15 -20.75
C TYR A 724 -7.92 10.63 -20.49
N THR A 725 -9.00 11.15 -21.08
CA THR A 725 -9.58 12.44 -20.71
C THR A 725 -10.97 12.25 -20.15
N MET A 726 -11.33 13.02 -19.12
CA MET A 726 -12.63 12.95 -18.46
C MET A 726 -13.33 14.30 -18.56
N ASN A 727 -14.54 14.31 -19.10
CA ASN A 727 -15.36 15.50 -19.27
C ASN A 727 -16.69 15.35 -18.53
N LYS A 728 -17.01 16.32 -17.69
CA LYS A 728 -18.29 16.38 -16.97
C LYS A 728 -19.39 16.86 -17.92
N LEU A 729 -20.49 16.10 -18.03
CA LEU A 729 -21.55 16.39 -19.00
C LEU A 729 -22.56 17.41 -18.48
N MET A 730 -23.00 17.28 -17.22
CA MET A 730 -23.98 18.14 -16.55
C MET A 730 -23.40 18.77 -15.28
N ASP A 731 -23.97 19.88 -14.81
CA ASP A 731 -23.63 20.45 -13.50
C ASP A 731 -24.69 20.05 -12.47
N GLU A 732 -24.33 19.19 -11.52
CA GLU A 732 -25.25 18.75 -10.46
C GLU A 732 -25.60 19.86 -9.48
N SER A 733 -24.75 20.88 -9.30
CA SER A 733 -24.96 21.91 -8.28
C SER A 733 -26.25 22.71 -8.53
N GLU A 734 -26.66 22.82 -9.79
CA GLU A 734 -27.87 23.54 -10.19
C GLU A 734 -29.16 22.82 -9.82
N PHE A 735 -29.20 21.48 -9.81
CA PHE A 735 -30.47 20.73 -9.69
C PHE A 735 -30.57 19.86 -8.43
N ILE A 736 -29.46 19.60 -7.74
CA ILE A 736 -29.41 18.60 -6.67
C ILE A 736 -30.28 18.95 -5.45
N LYS A 737 -30.51 20.24 -5.19
CA LYS A 737 -31.36 20.70 -4.08
C LYS A 737 -32.82 20.41 -4.40
N GLU A 738 -33.27 20.80 -5.58
CA GLU A 738 -34.63 20.59 -6.07
C GLU A 738 -34.93 19.10 -6.24
N CYS A 739 -33.97 18.31 -6.72
CA CYS A 739 -34.11 16.84 -6.81
C CYS A 739 -34.30 16.20 -5.42
N TYR A 740 -33.57 16.67 -4.41
CA TYR A 740 -33.73 16.19 -3.03
C TYR A 740 -35.08 16.59 -2.43
N GLU A 741 -35.52 17.84 -2.61
CA GLU A 741 -36.81 18.32 -2.09
C GLU A 741 -38.01 17.58 -2.69
N LEU A 742 -37.93 17.21 -3.97
CA LEU A 742 -39.00 16.51 -4.70
C LEU A 742 -38.92 14.98 -4.60
N ASN A 743 -37.72 14.41 -4.49
CA ASN A 743 -37.49 12.97 -4.34
C ASN A 743 -36.33 12.69 -3.35
N PRO A 744 -36.61 12.75 -2.04
CA PRO A 744 -35.58 12.68 -1.01
C PRO A 744 -35.05 11.25 -0.77
N ASP A 745 -35.59 10.22 -1.42
CA ASP A 745 -35.19 8.82 -1.24
C ASP A 745 -34.26 8.31 -2.36
N ASN A 746 -33.94 9.15 -3.36
CA ASN A 746 -32.99 8.79 -4.41
C ASN A 746 -31.58 8.59 -3.82
N ALA A 747 -31.04 7.38 -3.94
CA ALA A 747 -29.79 6.99 -3.30
C ALA A 747 -28.58 7.83 -3.75
N ARG A 748 -28.44 8.17 -5.04
CA ARG A 748 -27.28 8.93 -5.55
C ARG A 748 -27.30 10.37 -5.04
N VAL A 749 -28.48 11.00 -5.05
CA VAL A 749 -28.67 12.36 -4.54
C VAL A 749 -28.42 12.43 -3.03
N LEU A 750 -28.94 11.46 -2.28
CA LEU A 750 -28.73 11.34 -0.84
C LEU A 750 -27.24 11.23 -0.49
N MET A 751 -26.52 10.31 -1.15
CA MET A 751 -25.09 10.09 -0.88
C MET A 751 -24.23 11.31 -1.20
N ASN A 752 -24.47 11.97 -2.35
CA ASN A 752 -23.74 13.19 -2.69
C ASN A 752 -24.00 14.31 -1.67
N ARG A 753 -25.24 14.46 -1.21
CA ARG A 753 -25.58 15.46 -0.19
C ARG A 753 -25.00 15.11 1.18
N SER A 754 -24.98 13.85 1.59
CA SER A 754 -24.38 13.44 2.86
C SER A 754 -22.87 13.67 2.88
N GLU A 755 -22.18 13.43 1.76
CA GLU A 755 -20.75 13.74 1.64
C GLU A 755 -20.47 15.23 1.78
N ARG A 756 -21.24 16.08 1.09
CA ARG A 756 -21.13 17.53 1.22
C ARG A 756 -21.42 18.00 2.66
N ALA A 757 -22.44 17.45 3.31
CA ALA A 757 -22.76 17.77 4.69
C ALA A 757 -21.63 17.41 5.66
N LEU A 758 -20.98 16.25 5.47
CA LEU A 758 -19.79 15.85 6.25
C LEU A 758 -18.60 16.77 5.99
N LYS A 759 -18.30 17.05 4.72
CA LYS A 759 -17.14 17.86 4.30
C LYS A 759 -17.21 19.31 4.81
N TYR A 760 -18.42 19.87 4.88
CA TYR A 760 -18.65 21.23 5.36
C TYR A 760 -19.16 21.30 6.81
N GLN A 761 -19.18 20.17 7.55
CA GLN A 761 -19.62 20.10 8.94
C GLN A 761 -20.97 20.78 9.18
N MET A 762 -21.96 20.46 8.35
CA MET A 762 -23.32 21.03 8.45
C MET A 762 -24.08 20.34 9.58
N ILE A 763 -24.61 21.12 10.54
CA ILE A 763 -25.28 20.64 11.77
C ILE A 763 -26.79 20.94 11.76
N ASP A 764 -27.36 21.33 10.61
CA ASP A 764 -28.77 21.68 10.52
C ASP A 764 -29.70 20.45 10.46
N ASP A 765 -30.99 20.65 10.80
CA ASP A 765 -32.01 19.59 10.80
C ASP A 765 -32.09 18.83 9.47
N THR A 766 -31.82 19.51 8.35
CA THR A 766 -31.84 18.87 7.03
C THR A 766 -30.66 17.90 6.85
N SER A 767 -29.46 18.26 7.33
CA SER A 767 -28.29 17.39 7.31
C SER A 767 -28.45 16.17 8.22
N ILE A 768 -29.07 16.34 9.39
CA ILE A 768 -29.41 15.23 10.29
C ILE A 768 -30.36 14.23 9.60
N GLU A 769 -31.40 14.73 8.92
CA GLU A 769 -32.33 13.87 8.18
C GLU A 769 -31.65 13.18 6.98
N ILE A 770 -30.76 13.87 6.27
CA ILE A 770 -29.95 13.29 5.19
C ILE A 770 -29.11 12.13 5.73
N PHE A 771 -28.41 12.30 6.86
CA PHE A 771 -27.62 11.24 7.48
C PHE A 771 -28.50 10.04 7.89
N LYS A 772 -29.66 10.28 8.51
CA LYS A 772 -30.63 9.23 8.88
C LYS A 772 -31.09 8.40 7.69
N ARG A 773 -31.40 9.05 6.56
CA ARG A 773 -31.82 8.37 5.33
C ARG A 773 -30.67 7.63 4.67
N THR A 774 -29.50 8.24 4.63
CA THR A 774 -28.29 7.63 4.09
C THR A 774 -27.94 6.33 4.81
N LEU A 775 -28.06 6.28 6.15
CA LEU A 775 -27.86 5.06 6.94
C LEU A 775 -28.84 3.91 6.61
N ARG A 776 -29.97 4.17 5.95
CA ARG A 776 -30.91 3.12 5.50
C ARG A 776 -30.46 2.46 4.20
N ILE A 777 -29.49 3.05 3.49
CA ILE A 777 -28.98 2.49 2.24
C ILE A 777 -28.04 1.32 2.54
N ARG A 778 -28.36 0.15 1.96
CA ARG A 778 -27.61 -1.09 2.20
C ARG A 778 -26.24 -1.12 1.53
N SER A 779 -26.08 -0.46 0.39
CA SER A 779 -24.87 -0.49 -0.45
C SER A 779 -23.74 0.45 -0.01
N ILE A 780 -23.82 1.00 1.21
CA ILE A 780 -22.81 1.89 1.76
C ILE A 780 -21.70 1.07 2.43
N HIS A 781 -20.45 1.45 2.15
CA HIS A 781 -19.26 0.88 2.77
C HIS A 781 -19.26 1.12 4.29
N ASN A 782 -18.79 0.14 5.07
CA ASN A 782 -18.84 0.17 6.53
C ASN A 782 -18.10 1.39 7.12
N GLU A 783 -16.98 1.80 6.54
CA GLU A 783 -16.24 2.98 7.00
C GLU A 783 -17.04 4.27 6.83
N TYR A 784 -17.73 4.47 5.72
CA TYR A 784 -18.58 5.64 5.52
C TYR A 784 -19.79 5.64 6.46
N ARG A 785 -20.39 4.46 6.70
CA ARG A 785 -21.47 4.29 7.70
C ARG A 785 -21.02 4.72 9.09
N LYS A 786 -19.79 4.37 9.50
CA LYS A 786 -19.21 4.81 10.78
C LYS A 786 -19.02 6.31 10.83
N ASN A 787 -18.45 6.91 9.80
CA ASN A 787 -18.21 8.36 9.77
C ASN A 787 -19.51 9.14 9.92
N ILE A 788 -20.60 8.68 9.29
CA ILE A 788 -21.94 9.24 9.48
C ILE A 788 -22.45 9.01 10.91
N LEU A 789 -22.31 7.81 11.46
CA LEU A 789 -22.75 7.49 12.83
C LEU A 789 -22.01 8.31 13.88
N LYS A 790 -20.69 8.46 13.75
CA LYS A 790 -19.85 9.26 14.63
C LYS A 790 -20.28 10.73 14.61
N ASN A 791 -20.40 11.33 13.42
CA ASN A 791 -20.87 12.72 13.32
C ASN A 791 -22.28 12.90 13.90
N LEU A 792 -23.19 11.94 13.71
CA LEU A 792 -24.50 11.99 14.36
C LEU A 792 -24.39 11.93 15.89
N ILE A 793 -23.51 11.07 16.44
CA ILE A 793 -23.27 10.96 17.88
C ILE A 793 -22.71 12.28 18.43
N ASP A 794 -21.73 12.87 17.75
CA ASP A 794 -21.11 14.15 18.13
C ASP A 794 -22.16 15.27 18.13
N ILE A 795 -22.98 15.37 17.08
CA ILE A 795 -24.08 16.34 16.97
C ILE A 795 -25.11 16.17 18.10
N TYR A 796 -25.55 14.93 18.38
CA TYR A 796 -26.53 14.68 19.44
C TYR A 796 -25.95 14.89 20.84
N TYR A 797 -24.66 14.68 21.01
CA TYR A 797 -23.95 14.98 22.24
C TYR A 797 -23.91 16.50 22.49
N GLU A 798 -23.52 17.29 21.50
CA GLU A 798 -23.48 18.76 21.59
C GLU A 798 -24.87 19.39 21.77
N ASN A 799 -25.90 18.83 21.14
CA ASN A 799 -27.28 19.31 21.23
C ASN A 799 -28.07 18.78 22.45
N TYR A 800 -27.43 18.04 23.36
CA TYR A 800 -28.04 17.48 24.59
C TYR A 800 -29.25 16.55 24.39
N GLU A 801 -29.41 15.89 23.24
CA GLU A 801 -30.51 14.94 23.01
C GLU A 801 -30.16 13.52 23.51
N GLY A 802 -30.51 13.22 24.77
CA GLY A 802 -30.13 11.97 25.43
C GLY A 802 -30.67 10.69 24.78
N GLU A 803 -31.99 10.57 24.57
CA GLU A 803 -32.61 9.31 24.11
C GLU A 803 -32.25 8.92 22.66
N THR A 804 -32.01 9.90 21.79
CA THR A 804 -31.60 9.66 20.40
C THR A 804 -30.14 9.24 20.35
N LEU A 805 -29.28 9.92 21.11
CA LEU A 805 -27.86 9.57 21.27
C LEU A 805 -27.68 8.12 21.73
N GLU A 806 -28.44 7.68 22.74
CA GLU A 806 -28.39 6.30 23.25
C GLU A 806 -28.66 5.24 22.17
N LYS A 807 -29.64 5.49 21.28
CA LYS A 807 -29.97 4.56 20.18
C LYS A 807 -28.84 4.43 19.16
N TYR A 808 -28.11 5.51 18.88
CA TYR A 808 -26.99 5.49 17.94
C TYR A 808 -25.72 4.92 18.56
N LEU A 809 -25.46 5.23 19.84
CA LEU A 809 -24.38 4.61 20.62
C LEU A 809 -24.51 3.08 20.66
N ILE A 810 -25.72 2.53 20.79
CA ILE A 810 -25.92 1.08 20.79
C ILE A 810 -25.66 0.44 19.41
N ARG A 811 -25.91 1.17 18.32
CA ARG A 811 -25.74 0.68 16.94
C ARG A 811 -24.32 0.79 16.42
N LEU A 812 -23.49 1.60 17.07
CA LEU A 812 -22.11 1.80 16.66
C LEU A 812 -21.27 0.59 17.06
N ASP A 813 -20.50 0.10 16.10
CA ASP A 813 -19.53 -0.96 16.30
C ASP A 813 -18.17 -0.34 16.66
N ILE A 814 -17.70 -0.59 17.89
CA ILE A 814 -16.52 0.06 18.46
C ILE A 814 -15.21 -0.58 17.97
N HIS A 815 -15.23 -1.86 17.56
CA HIS A 815 -14.06 -2.60 17.04
C HIS A 815 -13.43 -1.88 15.84
N LEU A 816 -14.26 -1.11 15.17
CA LEU A 816 -14.08 -0.57 13.86
C LEU A 816 -13.59 0.89 13.83
N LEU A 817 -13.39 1.49 15.00
CA LEU A 817 -12.86 2.86 15.25
C LEU A 817 -11.37 2.84 15.60
N GLY A 818 -10.66 3.97 15.47
CA GLY A 818 -9.26 4.11 15.92
C GLY A 818 -9.13 4.44 17.42
N SER A 819 -7.92 4.37 17.98
CA SER A 819 -7.66 4.57 19.43
C SER A 819 -8.29 5.84 20.04
N GLU A 820 -8.06 7.03 19.46
CA GLU A 820 -8.64 8.29 19.95
C GLU A 820 -10.18 8.33 19.89
N GLU A 821 -10.73 7.77 18.81
CA GLU A 821 -12.17 7.73 18.58
C GLU A 821 -12.85 6.78 19.57
N ARG A 822 -12.22 5.62 19.83
CA ARG A 822 -12.67 4.67 20.86
C ARG A 822 -12.70 5.32 22.23
N GLY A 823 -11.64 6.06 22.60
CA GLY A 823 -11.59 6.82 23.86
C GLY A 823 -12.80 7.75 24.02
N SER A 824 -13.11 8.53 22.98
CA SER A 824 -14.25 9.46 22.95
C SER A 824 -15.61 8.75 23.09
N ILE A 825 -15.80 7.60 22.42
CA ILE A 825 -17.02 6.81 22.53
C ILE A 825 -17.16 6.15 23.91
N ILE A 826 -16.09 5.60 24.47
CA ILE A 826 -16.09 5.01 25.82
C ILE A 826 -16.45 6.10 26.84
N GLU A 827 -15.90 7.29 26.67
CA GLU A 827 -16.26 8.46 27.45
C GLU A 827 -17.76 8.79 27.39
N TYR A 828 -18.39 8.72 26.20
CA TYR A 828 -19.83 8.89 26.04
C TYR A 828 -20.63 7.78 26.73
N TYR A 829 -20.17 6.51 26.66
CA TYR A 829 -20.79 5.41 27.41
C TYR A 829 -20.78 5.66 28.91
N ILE A 830 -19.65 6.12 29.47
CA ILE A 830 -19.53 6.43 30.91
C ILE A 830 -20.47 7.57 31.30
N GLN A 831 -20.55 8.63 30.49
CA GLN A 831 -21.39 9.79 30.78
C GLN A 831 -22.89 9.46 30.78
N ARG A 832 -23.33 8.62 29.83
CA ARG A 832 -24.72 8.18 29.68
C ARG A 832 -25.09 6.96 30.55
N GLY A 833 -24.13 6.38 31.25
CA GLY A 833 -24.36 5.30 32.21
C GLY A 833 -24.38 3.89 31.61
N PHE A 834 -23.90 3.71 30.38
CA PHE A 834 -23.64 2.40 29.78
C PHE A 834 -22.33 1.80 30.31
N TYR A 835 -22.24 1.63 31.63
CA TYR A 835 -21.01 1.20 32.30
C TYR A 835 -20.54 -0.20 31.85
N ASP A 836 -21.47 -1.13 31.56
CA ASP A 836 -21.12 -2.48 31.09
C ASP A 836 -20.39 -2.46 29.74
N LYS A 837 -20.93 -1.70 28.77
CA LYS A 837 -20.32 -1.54 27.46
C LYS A 837 -18.99 -0.80 27.52
N ALA A 838 -18.90 0.20 28.41
CA ALA A 838 -17.64 0.90 28.66
C ALA A 838 -16.58 -0.05 29.24
N PHE A 839 -16.96 -0.91 30.17
CA PHE A 839 -16.06 -1.89 30.79
C PHE A 839 -15.63 -2.98 29.80
N GLU A 840 -16.55 -3.51 28.99
CA GLU A 840 -16.25 -4.44 27.90
C GLU A 840 -15.26 -3.82 26.90
N ALA A 841 -15.51 -2.58 26.46
CA ALA A 841 -14.59 -1.87 25.57
C ALA A 841 -13.21 -1.63 26.20
N ILE A 842 -13.12 -1.26 27.49
CA ILE A 842 -11.84 -1.08 28.17
C ILE A 842 -11.09 -2.42 28.31
N SER A 843 -11.82 -3.52 28.54
CA SER A 843 -11.21 -4.85 28.63
C SER A 843 -10.53 -5.28 27.33
N GLU A 844 -11.00 -4.77 26.19
CA GLU A 844 -10.44 -5.05 24.87
C GLU A 844 -9.37 -4.03 24.44
N TYR A 845 -9.61 -2.73 24.60
CA TYR A 845 -8.77 -1.66 24.02
C TYR A 845 -7.88 -0.91 25.01
N GLY A 846 -8.01 -1.19 26.31
CA GLY A 846 -7.32 -0.45 27.36
C GLY A 846 -8.04 0.84 27.78
N TYR A 847 -7.47 1.52 28.78
CA TYR A 847 -8.06 2.69 29.44
C TYR A 847 -7.24 3.99 29.29
N GLU A 848 -6.12 3.95 28.57
CA GLU A 848 -5.12 5.03 28.50
C GLU A 848 -5.64 6.32 27.84
N ALA A 849 -6.54 6.20 26.87
CA ALA A 849 -7.12 7.33 26.13
C ALA A 849 -8.33 8.01 26.83
N ILE A 850 -8.66 7.60 28.07
CA ILE A 850 -9.86 8.05 28.79
C ILE A 850 -9.47 9.03 29.89
N GLN A 851 -10.24 10.11 30.08
CA GLN A 851 -10.02 11.03 31.21
C GLN A 851 -10.13 10.33 32.58
N ASP A 852 -9.10 10.47 33.42
CA ASP A 852 -8.97 9.86 34.76
C ASP A 852 -10.23 10.01 35.63
N LYS A 853 -10.88 11.18 35.60
CA LYS A 853 -12.09 11.45 36.39
C LYS A 853 -13.28 10.61 35.95
N ARG A 854 -13.39 10.31 34.65
CA ARG A 854 -14.45 9.46 34.09
C ARG A 854 -14.14 8.00 34.36
N LEU A 855 -12.88 7.61 34.24
CA LEU A 855 -12.40 6.27 34.55
C LEU A 855 -12.64 5.91 36.03
N MET A 856 -12.32 6.82 36.95
CA MET A 856 -12.66 6.69 38.38
C MET A 856 -14.17 6.49 38.57
N ARG A 857 -15.01 7.31 37.93
CA ARG A 857 -16.48 7.17 38.04
C ARG A 857 -16.99 5.83 37.53
N LEU A 858 -16.42 5.30 36.45
CA LEU A 858 -16.73 3.96 35.94
C LEU A 858 -16.32 2.89 36.94
N CYS A 859 -15.08 2.95 37.44
CA CYS A 859 -14.52 1.99 38.39
C CYS A 859 -15.38 1.88 39.65
N SER A 860 -15.66 2.98 40.34
CA SER A 860 -16.47 2.98 41.56
C SER A 860 -17.91 2.47 41.33
N ARG A 861 -18.48 2.70 40.14
CA ARG A 861 -19.81 2.20 39.78
C ARG A 861 -19.79 0.70 39.48
N MET A 862 -18.77 0.21 38.79
CA MET A 862 -18.60 -1.21 38.50
C MET A 862 -18.33 -2.00 39.78
N ILE A 863 -17.44 -1.54 40.67
CA ILE A 863 -17.17 -2.19 41.97
C ILE A 863 -18.47 -2.38 42.76
N ARG A 864 -19.29 -1.32 42.88
CA ARG A 864 -20.59 -1.40 43.56
C ARG A 864 -21.57 -2.36 42.87
N LYS A 865 -21.52 -2.45 41.54
CA LYS A 865 -22.42 -3.30 40.75
C LYS A 865 -22.08 -4.79 40.89
N VAL A 866 -20.79 -5.12 40.89
CA VAL A 866 -20.31 -6.49 41.10
C VAL A 866 -20.15 -6.81 42.61
N ASN A 867 -20.73 -5.99 43.50
CA ASN A 867 -20.73 -6.20 44.95
C ASN A 867 -19.33 -6.44 45.55
N TYR A 868 -18.31 -5.71 45.09
CA TYR A 868 -16.92 -5.86 45.55
C TYR A 868 -16.33 -7.27 45.32
N GLU A 869 -16.78 -8.00 44.30
CA GLU A 869 -16.07 -9.21 43.83
C GLU A 869 -14.72 -8.86 43.20
N GLU A 870 -13.74 -9.75 43.37
CA GLU A 870 -12.39 -9.60 42.83
C GLU A 870 -12.39 -9.77 41.30
N ASP A 871 -12.09 -8.68 40.60
CA ASP A 871 -11.80 -8.64 39.17
C ASP A 871 -10.44 -7.97 38.93
N ALA A 872 -9.59 -8.65 38.15
CA ALA A 872 -8.22 -8.21 37.89
C ALA A 872 -8.14 -6.88 37.14
N LEU A 873 -9.06 -6.62 36.20
CA LEU A 873 -9.08 -5.37 35.42
C LEU A 873 -9.62 -4.21 36.28
N LEU A 874 -10.63 -4.44 37.12
CA LEU A 874 -11.10 -3.42 38.07
C LEU A 874 -9.99 -3.03 39.05
N LEU A 875 -9.19 -3.99 39.50
CA LEU A 875 -8.08 -3.74 40.42
C LEU A 875 -6.96 -2.92 39.78
N GLU A 876 -6.63 -3.22 38.53
CA GLU A 876 -5.69 -2.45 37.72
C GLU A 876 -6.17 -1.00 37.51
N ILE A 877 -7.43 -0.81 37.08
CA ILE A 877 -8.01 0.52 36.87
C ILE A 877 -8.10 1.31 38.19
N ALA A 878 -8.48 0.65 39.29
CA ALA A 878 -8.52 1.23 40.63
C ALA A 878 -7.14 1.76 41.05
N PHE A 879 -6.08 0.96 40.85
CA PHE A 879 -4.73 1.37 41.21
C PHE A 879 -4.16 2.45 40.28
N TYR A 880 -4.47 2.39 38.98
CA TYR A 880 -4.08 3.42 38.02
C TYR A 880 -4.69 4.79 38.36
N THR A 881 -6.00 4.83 38.59
CA THR A 881 -6.71 6.07 38.96
C THR A 881 -6.25 6.60 40.31
N PHE A 882 -5.89 5.71 41.25
CA PHE A 882 -5.24 6.06 42.51
C PHE A 882 -3.90 6.78 42.30
N ARG A 883 -2.98 6.20 41.50
CA ARG A 883 -1.68 6.83 41.17
C ARG A 883 -1.82 8.17 40.44
N ALA A 884 -2.86 8.33 39.62
CA ALA A 884 -3.21 9.60 38.98
C ALA A 884 -3.80 10.65 39.96
N GLY A 885 -3.98 10.29 41.24
CA GLY A 885 -4.56 11.16 42.27
C GLY A 885 -6.07 11.34 42.17
N LYS A 886 -6.78 10.42 41.51
CA LYS A 886 -8.24 10.42 41.33
C LYS A 886 -8.86 9.16 41.92
N TYR A 887 -9.27 9.23 43.18
CA TYR A 887 -9.87 8.09 43.90
C TYR A 887 -11.02 8.55 44.81
N ASP A 888 -11.86 7.59 45.20
CA ASP A 888 -12.94 7.77 46.17
C ASP A 888 -12.93 6.64 47.21
N GLU A 889 -13.81 6.73 48.21
CA GLU A 889 -13.97 5.75 49.29
C GLU A 889 -14.11 4.31 48.77
N VAL A 890 -14.88 4.10 47.70
CA VAL A 890 -15.13 2.77 47.11
C VAL A 890 -13.87 2.15 46.53
N ILE A 891 -13.08 2.96 45.80
CA ILE A 891 -11.81 2.51 45.22
C ILE A 891 -10.83 2.16 46.34
N LEU A 892 -10.76 2.97 47.40
CA LEU A 892 -9.87 2.71 48.54
C LEU A 892 -10.27 1.45 49.29
N GLU A 893 -11.56 1.23 49.56
CA GLU A 893 -12.07 -0.03 50.14
C GLU A 893 -11.69 -1.25 49.29
N TYR A 894 -11.86 -1.14 47.98
CA TYR A 894 -11.57 -2.23 47.05
C TYR A 894 -10.06 -2.53 46.99
N LEU A 895 -9.21 -1.49 46.96
CA LEU A 895 -7.76 -1.63 47.02
C LEU A 895 -7.31 -2.24 48.37
N ASN A 896 -7.87 -1.81 49.49
CA ASN A 896 -7.57 -2.38 50.81
C ASN A 896 -7.81 -3.90 50.83
N GLN A 897 -8.91 -4.34 50.22
CA GLN A 897 -9.31 -5.74 50.24
C GLN A 897 -8.50 -6.63 49.30
N TYR A 898 -8.15 -6.17 48.10
CA TYR A 898 -7.60 -7.05 47.05
C TYR A 898 -6.21 -6.67 46.53
N TYR A 899 -5.77 -5.41 46.63
CA TYR A 899 -4.50 -4.98 46.03
C TYR A 899 -3.31 -5.72 46.66
N MET A 900 -2.37 -6.12 45.80
CA MET A 900 -1.11 -6.75 46.16
C MET A 900 0.03 -6.01 45.47
N GLY A 901 0.94 -5.41 46.25
CA GLY A 901 2.00 -4.57 45.70
C GLY A 901 3.15 -4.36 46.67
N THR A 902 3.95 -3.33 46.41
CA THR A 902 5.09 -3.00 47.27
C THR A 902 4.66 -2.43 48.61
N THR A 903 5.53 -2.50 49.61
CA THR A 903 5.24 -1.93 50.93
C THR A 903 5.04 -0.41 50.84
N ARG A 904 5.69 0.25 49.86
CA ARG A 904 5.46 1.67 49.56
C ARG A 904 4.06 1.94 49.02
N ASP A 905 3.61 1.16 48.04
CA ASP A 905 2.25 1.31 47.50
C ASP A 905 1.19 1.12 48.60
N TYR A 906 1.39 0.15 49.52
CA TYR A 906 0.50 -0.02 50.67
C TYR A 906 0.50 1.20 51.60
N MET A 907 1.67 1.79 51.85
CA MET A 907 1.76 3.00 52.68
C MET A 907 1.02 4.18 52.05
N ASP A 908 1.15 4.36 50.74
CA ASP A 908 0.45 5.42 50.01
C ASP A 908 -1.07 5.22 50.05
N ILE A 909 -1.54 3.98 49.84
CA ILE A 909 -2.97 3.63 49.94
C ILE A 909 -3.47 3.85 51.38
N TRP A 910 -2.70 3.45 52.40
CA TRP A 910 -3.05 3.61 53.82
C TRP A 910 -3.16 5.10 54.20
N ASN A 911 -2.21 5.93 53.77
CA ASN A 911 -2.25 7.38 53.98
C ASN A 911 -3.51 8.00 53.34
N ALA A 912 -3.88 7.57 52.13
CA ALA A 912 -5.08 8.02 51.45
C ALA A 912 -6.36 7.52 52.13
N ALA A 913 -6.40 6.25 52.56
CA ALA A 913 -7.51 5.66 53.30
C ALA A 913 -7.78 6.40 54.62
N ASN A 914 -6.74 6.72 55.38
CA ASN A 914 -6.84 7.52 56.60
C ASN A 914 -7.38 8.93 56.33
N GLY A 915 -6.95 9.56 55.22
CA GLY A 915 -7.47 10.87 54.82
C GLY A 915 -8.96 10.87 54.45
N PHE A 916 -9.51 9.72 54.06
CA PHE A 916 -10.92 9.50 53.73
C PHE A 916 -11.72 8.80 54.85
N GLU A 917 -11.10 8.53 56.00
CA GLU A 917 -11.70 7.79 57.13
C GLU A 917 -12.18 6.36 56.76
N VAL A 918 -11.52 5.72 55.79
CA VAL A 918 -11.82 4.34 55.36
C VAL A 918 -11.13 3.32 56.25
N GLU A 919 -11.84 2.26 56.66
CA GLU A 919 -11.25 1.18 57.47
C GLU A 919 -10.16 0.41 56.69
N ALA A 920 -8.91 0.51 57.17
CA ALA A 920 -7.73 -0.06 56.51
C ALA A 920 -7.15 -1.30 57.23
N HIS A 921 -7.85 -1.88 58.20
CA HIS A 921 -7.30 -2.94 59.08
C HIS A 921 -6.71 -4.15 58.33
N GLN A 922 -7.36 -4.60 57.26
CA GLN A 922 -6.86 -5.71 56.44
C GLN A 922 -5.59 -5.34 55.66
N LEU A 923 -5.49 -4.09 55.20
CA LEU A 923 -4.31 -3.57 54.52
C LEU A 923 -3.14 -3.47 55.51
N GLU A 924 -3.41 -2.97 56.72
CA GLU A 924 -2.42 -2.91 57.81
C GLU A 924 -1.87 -4.31 58.14
N GLU A 925 -2.72 -5.33 58.23
CA GLU A 925 -2.28 -6.72 58.48
C GLU A 925 -1.36 -7.23 57.34
N LYS A 926 -1.75 -7.02 56.08
CA LYS A 926 -0.95 -7.41 54.90
C LYS A 926 0.39 -6.70 54.87
N MET A 927 0.40 -5.39 55.08
CA MET A 927 1.60 -4.57 55.08
C MET A 927 2.56 -5.01 56.18
N LEU A 928 2.08 -5.22 57.42
CA LEU A 928 2.92 -5.70 58.52
C LEU A 928 3.47 -7.11 58.26
N CYS A 929 2.69 -8.00 57.64
CA CYS A 929 3.18 -9.31 57.22
C CYS A 929 4.30 -9.21 56.18
N GLN A 930 4.19 -8.25 55.25
CA GLN A 930 5.17 -8.02 54.19
C GLN A 930 6.45 -7.42 54.76
N VAL A 931 6.36 -6.38 55.60
CA VAL A 931 7.49 -5.77 56.32
C VAL A 931 8.28 -6.81 57.11
N LEU A 932 7.60 -7.72 57.81
CA LEU A 932 8.26 -8.80 58.55
C LEU A 932 8.88 -9.87 57.65
N PHE A 933 8.39 -10.01 56.43
CA PHE A 933 8.91 -10.97 55.47
C PHE A 933 10.15 -10.41 54.75
N THR A 934 10.07 -9.18 54.26
CA THR A 934 11.11 -8.46 53.51
C THR A 934 12.19 -7.89 54.43
N GLU A 935 11.89 -7.70 55.72
CA GLU A 935 12.76 -7.06 56.71
C GLU A 935 13.11 -5.59 56.40
N ASP A 936 12.34 -4.97 55.49
CA ASP A 936 12.54 -3.61 54.97
C ASP A 936 11.44 -2.64 55.46
N MET A 937 11.74 -1.34 55.52
CA MET A 937 10.86 -0.24 55.96
C MET A 937 10.25 -0.36 57.38
N VAL A 938 10.93 -1.08 58.27
CA VAL A 938 10.45 -1.39 59.64
C VAL A 938 10.30 -0.15 60.53
N SER A 939 11.10 0.89 60.30
CA SER A 939 10.99 2.16 61.03
C SER A 939 9.76 2.98 60.61
N GLU A 940 9.38 2.89 59.33
CA GLU A 940 8.30 3.68 58.73
C GLU A 940 6.93 3.06 59.01
N SER A 941 6.86 1.74 59.19
CA SER A 941 5.63 1.01 59.56
C SER A 941 5.14 1.24 61.00
N GLY A 942 5.83 2.04 61.81
CA GLY A 942 5.48 2.28 63.22
C GLY A 942 4.09 2.91 63.41
N GLU A 943 3.69 3.83 62.54
CA GLU A 943 2.36 4.48 62.61
C GLU A 943 1.24 3.54 62.18
N VAL A 944 1.51 2.71 61.16
CA VAL A 944 0.60 1.66 60.71
C VAL A 944 0.37 0.64 61.82
N PHE A 945 1.43 0.26 62.55
CA PHE A 945 1.33 -0.61 63.71
C PHE A 945 0.51 0.01 64.86
N ASP A 946 0.72 1.31 65.16
CA ASP A 946 -0.06 2.03 66.17
C ASP A 946 -1.58 2.01 65.86
N SER A 947 -1.94 2.11 64.57
CA SER A 947 -3.33 2.03 64.11
C SER A 947 -3.87 0.60 64.23
N TYR A 948 -3.13 -0.38 63.70
CA TYR A 948 -3.49 -1.80 63.71
C TYR A 948 -3.70 -2.35 65.11
N TYR A 949 -2.84 -1.99 66.07
CA TYR A 949 -2.92 -2.49 67.44
C TYR A 949 -4.22 -2.07 68.16
N LYS A 950 -4.81 -0.93 67.77
CA LYS A 950 -6.04 -0.40 68.40
C LYS A 950 -7.30 -1.15 67.96
N VAL A 951 -7.27 -1.85 66.82
CA VAL A 951 -8.41 -2.52 66.21
C VAL A 951 -8.12 -4.02 66.16
N HIS A 952 -8.73 -4.80 67.08
CA HIS A 952 -8.65 -6.28 67.16
C HIS A 952 -7.46 -6.98 66.44
N PRO A 953 -6.22 -6.79 66.89
CA PRO A 953 -5.06 -7.24 66.14
C PRO A 953 -4.84 -8.76 66.24
N ASN A 954 -4.32 -9.35 65.16
CA ASN A 954 -3.79 -10.70 65.18
C ASN A 954 -2.52 -10.76 66.05
N ILE A 955 -2.65 -11.35 67.24
CA ILE A 955 -1.62 -11.43 68.28
C ILE A 955 -0.29 -12.00 67.75
N LYS A 956 -0.33 -12.92 66.78
CA LYS A 956 0.91 -13.51 66.21
C LYS A 956 1.74 -12.47 65.46
N ILE A 957 1.10 -11.58 64.71
CA ILE A 957 1.75 -10.53 63.92
C ILE A 957 2.26 -9.45 64.86
N VAL A 958 1.46 -9.07 65.86
CA VAL A 958 1.88 -8.16 66.93
C VAL A 958 3.16 -8.65 67.59
N ARG A 959 3.19 -9.93 68.00
CA ARG A 959 4.35 -10.51 68.67
C ARG A 959 5.57 -10.61 67.76
N ALA A 960 5.38 -11.01 66.50
CA ALA A 960 6.46 -11.07 65.53
C ALA A 960 7.05 -9.67 65.26
N TYR A 961 6.20 -8.66 65.11
CA TYR A 961 6.62 -7.27 64.89
C TYR A 961 7.39 -6.72 66.09
N LEU A 962 6.86 -6.83 67.31
CA LEU A 962 7.54 -6.37 68.51
C LEU A 962 8.88 -7.11 68.75
N ALA A 963 8.91 -8.43 68.56
CA ALA A 963 10.15 -9.21 68.70
C ALA A 963 11.21 -8.81 67.67
N TYR A 964 10.82 -8.58 66.40
CA TYR A 964 11.74 -8.15 65.35
C TYR A 964 12.18 -6.69 65.50
N SER A 965 11.29 -5.77 65.90
CA SER A 965 11.66 -4.39 66.24
C SER A 965 12.63 -4.34 67.42
N ALA A 966 12.40 -5.14 68.47
CA ALA A 966 13.32 -5.27 69.60
C ALA A 966 14.69 -5.82 69.18
N TYR A 967 14.71 -6.83 68.31
CA TYR A 967 15.94 -7.37 67.73
C TYR A 967 16.69 -6.32 66.89
N SER A 968 16.00 -5.58 66.02
CA SER A 968 16.59 -4.52 65.20
C SER A 968 17.19 -3.39 66.06
N TYR A 969 16.58 -3.06 67.20
CA TYR A 969 17.14 -2.08 68.16
C TYR A 969 18.37 -2.61 68.90
N LEU A 970 18.35 -3.89 69.29
CA LEU A 970 19.44 -4.52 70.03
C LEU A 970 20.67 -4.77 69.17
N VAL A 971 20.48 -5.39 68.01
CA VAL A 971 21.56 -5.94 67.17
C VAL A 971 21.85 -5.04 65.97
N LYS A 972 20.83 -4.50 65.30
CA LYS A 972 20.99 -3.61 64.13
C LYS A 972 21.11 -2.11 64.50
N ASN A 973 21.07 -1.76 65.80
CA ASN A 973 21.11 -0.37 66.32
C ASN A 973 20.10 0.60 65.67
N SER A 974 18.94 0.10 65.21
CA SER A 974 17.88 0.93 64.62
C SER A 974 17.14 1.74 65.69
N LYS A 975 16.76 2.99 65.42
CA LYS A 975 15.97 3.80 66.38
C LYS A 975 14.51 3.30 66.44
N LEU A 976 13.99 3.09 67.64
CA LEU A 976 12.58 2.73 67.87
C LEU A 976 11.78 3.93 68.36
N LYS A 977 10.49 3.96 68.01
CA LYS A 977 9.50 4.90 68.52
C LYS A 977 9.13 4.55 69.97
N GLU A 978 8.93 5.55 70.83
CA GLU A 978 8.59 5.36 72.25
C GLU A 978 7.31 4.53 72.46
N SER A 979 6.31 4.66 71.58
CA SER A 979 5.06 3.89 71.68
C SER A 979 5.28 2.38 71.60
N LEU A 980 6.29 1.92 70.86
CA LEU A 980 6.59 0.50 70.73
C LEU A 980 7.06 -0.12 72.05
N PHE A 981 7.80 0.63 72.88
CA PHE A 981 8.22 0.15 74.21
C PHE A 981 7.01 -0.02 75.15
N GLN A 982 5.98 0.83 75.03
CA GLN A 982 4.75 0.68 75.80
C GLN A 982 3.98 -0.59 75.41
N TYR A 983 3.88 -0.92 74.11
CA TYR A 983 3.26 -2.17 73.69
C TYR A 983 4.10 -3.40 74.04
N MET A 984 5.44 -3.29 73.99
CA MET A 984 6.33 -4.34 74.47
C MET A 984 6.07 -4.66 75.93
N GLU A 985 5.87 -3.66 76.78
CA GLU A 985 5.54 -3.83 78.20
C GLU A 985 4.25 -4.65 78.39
N ILE A 986 3.19 -4.33 77.65
CA ILE A 986 1.88 -4.99 77.75
C ILE A 986 1.94 -6.46 77.30
N GLU A 987 2.59 -6.74 76.17
CA GLU A 987 2.57 -8.08 75.56
C GLU A 987 3.67 -9.02 76.09
N MET A 988 4.66 -8.50 76.80
CA MET A 988 5.86 -9.24 77.19
C MET A 988 5.59 -10.51 77.99
N ASP A 989 4.65 -10.44 78.93
CA ASP A 989 4.36 -11.54 79.85
C ASP A 989 3.75 -12.76 79.16
N GLN A 990 3.20 -12.56 77.95
CA GLN A 990 2.60 -13.60 77.13
C GLN A 990 3.49 -14.04 75.95
N MET A 991 4.63 -13.38 75.75
CA MET A 991 5.65 -13.82 74.78
C MET A 991 6.52 -14.89 75.45
N GLU A 992 6.56 -16.12 74.92
CA GLU A 992 7.37 -17.19 75.53
C GLU A 992 8.88 -16.93 75.35
N ARG A 993 9.42 -17.24 74.17
CA ARG A 993 10.85 -17.07 73.83
C ARG A 993 11.18 -15.67 73.30
N GLY A 994 10.22 -14.98 72.69
CA GLY A 994 10.36 -13.58 72.24
C GLY A 994 10.50 -12.57 73.40
N ARG A 995 10.08 -12.94 74.61
CA ARG A 995 10.20 -12.11 75.83
C ARG A 995 11.64 -11.73 76.12
N ASP A 996 12.58 -12.65 75.94
CA ASP A 996 13.98 -12.39 76.28
C ASP A 996 14.57 -11.26 75.42
N VAL A 997 14.19 -11.17 74.14
CA VAL A 997 14.63 -10.11 73.21
C VAL A 997 14.00 -8.76 73.59
N CYS A 998 12.68 -8.74 73.82
CA CYS A 998 11.96 -7.53 74.20
C CYS A 998 12.43 -7.00 75.57
N SER A 999 12.65 -7.88 76.55
CA SER A 999 13.18 -7.49 77.87
C SER A 999 14.58 -6.87 77.76
N LEU A 1000 15.47 -7.45 76.95
CA LEU A 1000 16.81 -6.89 76.74
C LEU A 1000 16.77 -5.53 76.02
N ALA A 1001 15.88 -5.36 75.04
CA ALA A 1001 15.68 -4.10 74.33
C ALA A 1001 15.19 -3.00 75.29
N MET A 1002 14.23 -3.32 76.15
CA MET A 1002 13.76 -2.40 77.20
C MET A 1002 14.85 -2.07 78.22
N LEU A 1003 15.66 -3.05 78.63
CA LEU A 1003 16.80 -2.80 79.52
C LEU A 1003 17.86 -1.89 78.86
N LYS A 1004 18.11 -2.03 77.56
CA LYS A 1004 18.99 -1.11 76.81
C LYS A 1004 18.38 0.30 76.76
N HIS A 1005 17.08 0.42 76.45
CA HIS A 1005 16.37 1.70 76.44
C HIS A 1005 16.41 2.41 77.80
N PHE A 1006 16.10 1.69 78.89
CA PHE A 1006 16.18 2.25 80.24
C PHE A 1006 17.60 2.63 80.66
N SER A 1007 18.64 2.00 80.10
CA SER A 1007 20.04 2.37 80.37
C SER A 1007 20.44 3.69 79.68
N GLU A 1008 19.73 4.08 78.62
CA GLU A 1008 19.95 5.31 77.85
C GLU A 1008 19.08 6.46 78.35
N SER A 1009 17.91 6.16 78.91
CA SER A 1009 16.86 7.14 79.28
C SER A 1009 16.54 7.20 80.78
N TYR A 1010 17.42 6.66 81.64
CA TYR A 1010 17.15 6.52 83.08
C TYR A 1010 16.77 7.85 83.74
N SER A 1011 15.51 7.98 84.16
CA SER A 1011 15.01 9.06 85.00
C SER A 1011 14.90 8.57 86.44
N GLU A 1012 15.17 9.45 87.42
CA GLU A 1012 15.19 9.11 88.85
C GLU A 1012 13.82 8.69 89.43
N ASP A 1013 12.75 8.74 88.63
CA ASP A 1013 11.41 8.27 88.98
C ASP A 1013 11.36 6.74 89.03
N GLY A 1014 11.65 6.17 90.20
CA GLY A 1014 11.86 4.73 90.47
C GLY A 1014 10.73 3.73 90.18
N SER A 1015 9.78 4.01 89.28
CA SER A 1015 8.63 3.14 88.94
C SER A 1015 9.02 1.77 88.34
N TYR A 1016 10.13 1.67 87.61
CA TYR A 1016 10.59 0.43 86.96
C TYR A 1016 11.75 -0.27 87.69
N SER A 1017 12.17 0.27 88.83
CA SER A 1017 13.37 -0.19 89.56
C SER A 1017 13.31 -1.66 89.99
N GLU A 1018 12.16 -2.15 90.47
CA GLU A 1018 11.99 -3.56 90.86
C GLU A 1018 11.97 -4.51 89.65
N TRP A 1019 11.38 -4.09 88.54
CA TRP A 1019 11.33 -4.88 87.31
C TRP A 1019 12.73 -5.04 86.71
N ILE A 1020 13.48 -3.93 86.60
CA ILE A 1020 14.87 -3.92 86.13
C ILE A 1020 15.73 -4.86 86.99
N ARG A 1021 15.62 -4.76 88.33
CA ARG A 1021 16.34 -5.66 89.26
C ARG A 1021 16.06 -7.13 88.99
N LYS A 1022 14.79 -7.49 88.77
CA LYS A 1022 14.37 -8.88 88.56
C LYS A 1022 14.88 -9.43 87.22
N GLU A 1023 14.71 -8.68 86.13
CA GLU A 1023 15.12 -9.14 84.80
C GLU A 1023 16.64 -9.14 84.62
N VAL A 1024 17.37 -8.14 85.15
CA VAL A 1024 18.85 -8.15 85.13
C VAL A 1024 19.39 -9.37 85.89
N ARG A 1025 18.89 -9.67 87.10
CA ARG A 1025 19.26 -10.90 87.84
C ARG A 1025 18.94 -12.17 87.06
N ARG A 1026 17.79 -12.21 86.38
CA ARG A 1026 17.38 -13.37 85.56
C ARG A 1026 18.36 -13.60 84.41
N PHE A 1027 18.77 -12.57 83.67
CA PHE A 1027 19.76 -12.71 82.61
C PHE A 1027 21.15 -13.08 83.14
N MET A 1028 21.59 -12.46 84.23
CA MET A 1028 22.87 -12.79 84.87
C MET A 1028 22.93 -14.25 85.34
N SER A 1029 21.84 -14.78 85.92
CA SER A 1029 21.76 -16.19 86.34
C SER A 1029 21.88 -17.19 85.18
N ARG A 1030 21.59 -16.75 83.95
CA ARG A 1030 21.71 -17.55 82.72
C ARG A 1030 23.04 -17.33 81.98
N GLY A 1031 23.94 -16.54 82.56
CA GLY A 1031 25.25 -16.22 81.97
C GLY A 1031 25.21 -15.15 80.87
N ILE A 1032 24.09 -14.43 80.70
CA ILE A 1032 23.94 -13.35 79.72
C ILE A 1032 24.39 -12.05 80.37
N MET A 1033 25.55 -11.53 79.96
CA MET A 1033 26.21 -10.38 80.56
C MET A 1033 26.47 -9.30 79.50
N LEU A 1034 25.77 -8.17 79.59
CA LEU A 1034 25.81 -7.10 78.58
C LEU A 1034 26.39 -5.80 79.17
N PRO A 1035 27.10 -4.95 78.39
CA PRO A 1035 27.86 -3.82 78.94
C PRO A 1035 26.99 -2.77 79.63
N TRP A 1036 25.79 -2.51 79.09
CA TRP A 1036 24.86 -1.52 79.63
C TRP A 1036 24.26 -1.94 80.98
N PHE A 1037 24.44 -3.18 81.43
CA PHE A 1037 24.05 -3.58 82.78
C PHE A 1037 24.81 -2.79 83.85
N LYS A 1038 26.03 -2.28 83.57
CA LYS A 1038 26.80 -1.43 84.49
C LYS A 1038 26.05 -0.16 84.93
N LYS A 1039 25.16 0.38 84.10
CA LYS A 1039 24.39 1.57 84.47
C LYS A 1039 23.34 1.29 85.58
N PHE A 1040 23.07 0.02 85.86
CA PHE A 1040 22.13 -0.42 86.89
C PHE A 1040 22.80 -0.85 88.22
N VAL A 1041 24.08 -0.52 88.45
CA VAL A 1041 24.80 -0.87 89.70
C VAL A 1041 24.07 -0.36 90.94
N ASN A 1042 23.46 0.82 90.89
CA ASN A 1042 22.73 1.41 92.03
C ASN A 1042 21.42 0.64 92.36
N LEU A 1043 20.93 -0.18 91.43
CA LEU A 1043 19.70 -0.94 91.58
C LEU A 1043 19.98 -2.38 91.99
N THR A 1044 21.05 -3.01 91.50
CA THR A 1044 21.23 -4.46 91.59
C THR A 1044 22.67 -4.80 91.93
N ASP A 1045 22.89 -5.84 92.75
CA ASP A 1045 24.23 -6.35 93.03
C ASP A 1045 24.83 -6.97 91.76
N ILE A 1046 25.71 -6.21 91.10
CA ILE A 1046 26.47 -6.64 89.94
C ILE A 1046 27.82 -7.19 90.44
N PRO A 1047 28.23 -8.41 90.06
CA PRO A 1047 29.52 -8.96 90.46
C PRO A 1047 30.70 -8.01 90.20
N GLU A 1048 31.63 -7.88 91.17
CA GLU A 1048 32.78 -6.98 91.09
C GLU A 1048 33.63 -7.20 89.82
N GLU A 1049 33.70 -8.44 89.32
CA GLU A 1049 34.42 -8.78 88.08
C GLU A 1049 33.88 -8.05 86.84
N LEU A 1050 32.62 -7.60 86.86
CA LEU A 1050 31.97 -6.94 85.73
C LEU A 1050 32.08 -5.42 85.83
N ALA A 1051 32.00 -4.85 87.04
CA ALA A 1051 32.19 -3.42 87.25
C ALA A 1051 33.60 -2.99 86.80
N ALA A 1052 34.61 -3.81 87.12
CA ALA A 1052 36.02 -3.55 86.88
C ALA A 1052 36.50 -3.68 85.42
N ARG A 1053 35.77 -4.40 84.55
CA ARG A 1053 36.26 -4.76 83.20
C ARG A 1053 35.62 -3.93 82.09
N THR A 1054 36.39 -3.47 81.12
CA THR A 1054 35.89 -2.79 79.94
C THR A 1054 35.44 -3.82 78.91
N PHE A 1055 34.24 -3.67 78.36
CA PHE A 1055 33.64 -4.60 77.41
C PHE A 1055 33.79 -4.08 75.99
N VAL A 1056 34.23 -4.95 75.08
CA VAL A 1056 34.08 -4.75 73.65
C VAL A 1056 32.90 -5.58 73.18
N THR A 1057 32.03 -4.97 72.38
CA THR A 1057 30.93 -5.63 71.71
C THR A 1057 31.16 -5.65 70.22
N TYR A 1058 30.89 -6.80 69.60
CA TYR A 1058 30.83 -6.95 68.16
C TYR A 1058 29.57 -7.72 67.81
N THR A 1059 28.82 -7.26 66.80
CA THR A 1059 27.54 -7.85 66.41
C THR A 1059 27.67 -8.50 65.04
N THR A 1060 27.43 -9.81 64.97
CA THR A 1060 27.43 -10.57 63.72
C THR A 1060 26.53 -11.80 63.86
N ASN A 1061 26.48 -12.66 62.86
CA ASN A 1061 25.72 -13.90 62.90
C ASN A 1061 26.20 -14.80 64.06
N PRO A 1062 25.29 -15.30 64.92
CA PRO A 1062 25.64 -16.12 66.07
C PRO A 1062 26.38 -17.43 65.74
N ALA A 1063 26.31 -17.90 64.49
CA ALA A 1063 27.02 -19.09 64.02
C ALA A 1063 28.51 -18.84 63.71
N HIS A 1064 28.91 -17.59 63.49
CA HIS A 1064 30.29 -17.26 63.10
C HIS A 1064 31.25 -17.40 64.29
N ARG A 1065 32.53 -17.61 63.98
CA ARG A 1065 33.60 -17.70 64.98
C ARG A 1065 34.36 -16.40 65.08
N VAL A 1066 33.89 -15.50 65.93
CA VAL A 1066 34.55 -14.21 66.14
C VAL A 1066 35.77 -14.33 67.05
N LYS A 1067 36.93 -13.97 66.52
CA LYS A 1067 38.13 -13.69 67.32
C LYS A 1067 38.34 -12.19 67.42
N VAL A 1068 38.82 -11.73 68.57
CA VAL A 1068 39.35 -10.37 68.70
C VAL A 1068 40.86 -10.44 68.67
N ARG A 1069 41.44 -9.75 67.70
CA ARG A 1069 42.84 -9.40 67.68
C ARG A 1069 42.98 -8.07 68.41
N TYR A 1070 43.70 -8.04 69.52
CA TYR A 1070 43.86 -6.85 70.34
C TYR A 1070 45.30 -6.62 70.79
N ARG A 1071 45.60 -5.36 71.07
CA ARG A 1071 46.85 -4.89 71.66
C ARG A 1071 46.51 -3.89 72.76
N ILE A 1072 47.17 -4.01 73.90
CA ILE A 1072 47.07 -3.05 75.00
C ILE A 1072 48.36 -2.25 74.98
N ASP A 1073 48.25 -0.96 74.70
CA ASP A 1073 49.36 -0.01 74.72
C ASP A 1073 49.28 0.81 75.99
N SER A 1074 50.41 1.05 76.65
CA SER A 1074 50.52 2.06 77.71
C SER A 1074 51.34 3.25 77.20
N ASP A 1075 51.34 4.36 77.94
CA ASP A 1075 52.16 5.54 77.62
C ASP A 1075 53.67 5.26 77.48
N THR A 1076 54.14 4.10 77.97
CA THR A 1076 55.57 3.74 78.00
C THR A 1076 55.93 2.49 77.21
N GLU A 1077 54.99 1.58 76.96
CA GLU A 1077 55.23 0.30 76.27
C GLU A 1077 54.11 -0.01 75.27
N THR A 1078 54.50 -0.39 74.05
CA THR A 1078 53.54 -0.90 73.05
C THR A 1078 53.39 -2.41 73.20
N GLY A 1079 52.15 -2.88 73.32
CA GLY A 1079 51.86 -4.29 73.53
C GLY A 1079 52.05 -5.12 72.25
N GLU A 1080 52.19 -6.43 72.42
CA GLU A 1080 52.10 -7.37 71.29
C GLU A 1080 50.63 -7.66 70.94
N TRP A 1081 50.36 -7.85 69.64
CA TRP A 1081 49.05 -8.30 69.17
C TRP A 1081 48.75 -9.71 69.64
N LYS A 1082 47.62 -9.88 70.32
CA LYS A 1082 47.10 -11.16 70.82
C LYS A 1082 45.75 -11.46 70.19
N GLU A 1083 45.46 -12.73 69.96
CA GLU A 1083 44.18 -13.20 69.41
C GLU A 1083 43.45 -14.06 70.43
N GLU A 1084 42.21 -13.70 70.74
CA GLU A 1084 41.35 -14.46 71.64
C GLU A 1084 39.93 -14.58 71.09
N ASN A 1085 39.24 -15.69 71.39
CA ASN A 1085 37.84 -15.87 70.98
C ASN A 1085 36.92 -14.92 71.78
N MET A 1086 35.97 -14.29 71.10
CA MET A 1086 34.84 -13.63 71.76
C MET A 1086 33.75 -14.65 72.08
N GLN A 1087 33.00 -14.39 73.15
CA GLN A 1087 31.85 -15.22 73.51
C GLN A 1087 30.57 -14.62 72.94
N ASN A 1088 29.78 -15.40 72.20
CA ASN A 1088 28.43 -15.02 71.82
C ASN A 1088 27.52 -15.07 73.06
N VAL A 1089 27.05 -13.91 73.51
CA VAL A 1089 26.28 -13.78 74.74
C VAL A 1089 24.78 -13.87 74.47
N TYR A 1090 24.29 -13.23 73.42
CA TYR A 1090 22.89 -13.30 73.03
C TYR A 1090 22.68 -12.86 71.58
N GLY A 1091 22.00 -13.67 70.77
CA GLY A 1091 21.45 -13.27 69.48
C GLY A 1091 22.45 -12.66 68.48
N GLY A 1092 23.72 -13.03 68.52
CA GLY A 1092 24.77 -12.48 67.66
C GLY A 1092 25.61 -11.36 68.28
N ILE A 1093 25.36 -11.02 69.55
CA ILE A 1093 26.17 -10.07 70.31
C ILE A 1093 27.36 -10.82 70.93
N PHE A 1094 28.54 -10.63 70.35
CA PHE A 1094 29.81 -11.15 70.84
C PHE A 1094 30.45 -10.17 71.80
N ILE A 1095 30.91 -10.69 72.94
CA ILE A 1095 31.48 -9.87 74.01
C ILE A 1095 32.81 -10.44 74.45
N LYS A 1096 33.75 -9.54 74.71
CA LYS A 1096 34.98 -9.82 75.43
C LYS A 1096 35.28 -8.67 76.38
N ALA A 1097 35.81 -9.00 77.55
CA ALA A 1097 36.05 -8.03 78.62
C ALA A 1097 37.50 -8.12 79.10
N TRP A 1098 38.14 -6.96 79.30
CA TRP A 1098 39.51 -6.84 79.80
C TRP A 1098 39.55 -5.95 81.06
N PRO A 1099 40.41 -6.26 82.04
CA PRO A 1099 40.79 -5.29 83.06
C PRO A 1099 41.76 -4.29 82.42
N LEU A 1100 41.29 -3.08 82.09
CA LEU A 1100 42.14 -2.00 81.57
C LEU A 1100 42.51 -1.03 82.68
N PHE A 1101 43.79 -0.68 82.77
CA PHE A 1101 44.27 0.39 83.63
C PHE A 1101 44.03 1.77 82.97
N ALA A 1102 44.15 2.85 83.74
CA ALA A 1102 43.79 4.19 83.25
C ALA A 1102 44.76 4.74 82.20
N ASP A 1103 46.02 4.30 82.26
CA ASP A 1103 47.13 4.62 81.35
C ASP A 1103 47.23 3.63 80.17
N GLU A 1104 46.24 2.74 80.02
CA GLU A 1104 46.21 1.72 78.96
C GLU A 1104 45.13 2.00 77.91
N HIS A 1105 45.49 1.88 76.64
CA HIS A 1105 44.62 1.96 75.49
C HIS A 1105 44.47 0.59 74.82
N LEU A 1106 43.22 0.13 74.64
CA LEU A 1106 42.92 -1.12 73.95
C LEU A 1106 42.66 -0.82 72.47
N THR A 1107 43.59 -1.21 71.60
CA THR A 1107 43.34 -1.26 70.15
C THR A 1107 42.89 -2.66 69.77
N TRP A 1108 41.74 -2.78 69.11
CA TRP A 1108 41.16 -4.08 68.77
C TRP A 1108 40.58 -4.12 67.35
N GLN A 1109 40.58 -5.32 66.77
CA GLN A 1109 39.95 -5.68 65.51
C GLN A 1109 39.17 -6.98 65.72
N ALA A 1110 37.93 -7.05 65.25
CA ALA A 1110 37.23 -8.31 65.12
C ALA A 1110 37.68 -9.01 63.83
N LEU A 1111 38.02 -10.28 63.99
CA LEU A 1111 38.23 -11.26 62.94
C LEU A 1111 36.96 -12.12 62.93
N ASP A 1112 36.04 -11.83 62.03
CA ASP A 1112 34.82 -12.60 61.86
C ASP A 1112 35.07 -13.71 60.84
N ASP A 1113 34.93 -14.95 61.28
CA ASP A 1113 35.13 -16.15 60.47
C ASP A 1113 33.78 -16.80 60.18
N ASP A 1114 33.35 -16.62 58.94
CA ASP A 1114 32.04 -17.02 58.44
C ASP A 1114 32.08 -18.49 57.94
N GLY A 1115 33.26 -19.14 57.96
CA GLY A 1115 33.52 -20.51 57.54
C GLY A 1115 34.15 -20.66 56.15
N GLU A 1116 34.07 -19.61 55.31
CA GLU A 1116 34.71 -19.55 53.98
C GLU A 1116 35.78 -18.45 53.92
N ASP A 1117 35.46 -17.24 54.41
CA ASP A 1117 36.34 -16.08 54.45
C ASP A 1117 36.42 -15.49 55.87
N ILE A 1118 37.54 -14.80 56.17
CA ILE A 1118 37.74 -14.07 57.42
C ILE A 1118 37.66 -12.58 57.12
N THR A 1119 36.60 -11.92 57.60
CA THR A 1119 36.48 -10.48 57.51
C THR A 1119 37.18 -9.83 58.70
N VAL A 1120 38.06 -8.86 58.42
CA VAL A 1120 38.81 -8.13 59.45
C VAL A 1120 38.26 -6.71 59.54
N THR A 1121 37.73 -6.34 60.69
CA THR A 1121 37.24 -4.97 60.90
C THR A 1121 38.39 -3.97 61.01
N GLU A 1122 38.11 -2.70 60.72
CA GLU A 1122 39.04 -1.60 61.01
C GLU A 1122 39.43 -1.60 62.50
N ALA A 1123 40.67 -1.19 62.80
CA ALA A 1123 41.14 -1.07 64.19
C ALA A 1123 40.36 0.02 64.91
N ARG A 1124 39.75 -0.35 66.04
CA ARG A 1124 39.08 0.58 66.95
C ARG A 1124 39.87 0.68 68.23
N GLU A 1125 40.02 1.91 68.72
CA GLU A 1125 40.66 2.20 69.99
C GLU A 1125 39.58 2.44 71.05
N VAL A 1126 39.72 1.76 72.19
CA VAL A 1126 38.83 1.90 73.34
C VAL A 1126 39.69 2.24 74.54
N SER A 1127 39.54 3.45 75.05
CA SER A 1127 39.98 3.85 76.37
C SER A 1127 38.85 3.65 77.37
N ARG A 1128 39.18 3.64 78.67
CA ARG A 1128 38.16 3.65 79.71
C ARG A 1128 37.50 5.03 79.76
N ASP A 1129 36.17 5.09 79.67
CA ASP A 1129 35.41 6.35 79.77
C ASP A 1129 35.64 7.02 81.13
N ASP A 1130 36.06 8.29 81.11
CA ASP A 1130 36.38 9.13 82.28
C ASP A 1130 35.14 9.69 83.02
N GLU A 1131 33.93 9.31 82.63
CA GLU A 1131 32.69 9.96 83.07
C GLU A 1131 32.11 9.44 84.40
N ASP A 1132 32.47 8.24 84.87
CA ASP A 1132 32.01 7.71 86.17
C ASP A 1132 32.93 8.11 87.33
N LYS A 1133 32.95 9.40 87.67
CA LYS A 1133 33.86 9.96 88.71
C LYS A 1133 33.46 9.69 90.17
N ASP A 1134 32.22 9.27 90.43
CA ASP A 1134 31.66 9.30 91.79
C ASP A 1134 31.45 7.94 92.46
N ASN A 1135 31.37 6.82 91.74
CA ASN A 1135 31.10 5.50 92.33
C ASN A 1135 32.30 4.53 92.21
N LEU A 1136 33.15 4.51 93.23
CA LEU A 1136 34.26 3.54 93.35
C LEU A 1136 33.75 2.21 93.91
N ILE A 1137 33.49 1.25 93.00
CA ILE A 1137 32.85 -0.02 93.31
C ILE A 1137 33.88 -1.15 93.44
N SER A 1138 34.83 -1.25 92.51
CA SER A 1138 35.80 -2.35 92.46
C SER A 1138 37.21 -1.94 92.89
N GLY A 1139 38.03 -2.91 93.30
CA GLY A 1139 39.44 -2.68 93.63
C GLY A 1139 40.28 -2.14 92.46
N LEU A 1140 39.86 -2.39 91.21
CA LEU A 1140 40.52 -1.89 90.01
C LEU A 1140 40.16 -0.42 89.74
N ASP A 1141 38.97 0.02 90.13
CA ASP A 1141 38.56 1.44 90.04
C ASP A 1141 39.39 2.32 90.98
N TYR A 1142 39.70 1.80 92.17
CA TYR A 1142 40.62 2.44 93.10
C TYR A 1142 42.04 2.55 92.52
N ILE A 1143 42.53 1.50 91.85
CA ILE A 1143 43.85 1.49 91.20
C ILE A 1143 43.90 2.48 90.04
N ASN A 1144 42.88 2.51 89.18
CA ASN A 1144 42.82 3.42 88.05
C ASN A 1144 42.70 4.88 88.50
N ARG A 1145 41.90 5.15 89.54
CA ARG A 1145 41.84 6.49 90.14
C ARG A 1145 43.18 6.92 90.73
N MET A 1146 43.92 6.00 91.34
CA MET A 1146 45.27 6.25 91.83
C MET A 1146 46.27 6.51 90.68
N ILE A 1147 46.16 5.81 89.55
CA ILE A 1147 46.98 6.07 88.35
C ILE A 1147 46.68 7.47 87.79
N LEU A 1148 45.42 7.81 87.54
CA LEU A 1148 45.02 9.15 87.10
C LEU A 1148 45.48 10.25 88.06
N GLN A 1149 45.27 10.08 89.37
CA GLN A 1149 45.69 11.06 90.38
C GLN A 1149 47.20 11.26 90.41
N LYS A 1150 47.98 10.21 90.12
CA LYS A 1150 49.44 10.26 90.01
C LYS A 1150 49.86 10.98 88.73
N ASP A 1151 49.22 10.70 87.60
CA ASP A 1151 49.54 11.32 86.30
C ASP A 1151 49.17 12.82 86.27
N PHE A 1152 48.08 13.21 86.96
CA PHE A 1152 47.70 14.61 87.19
C PHE A 1152 48.48 15.29 88.35
N ASN A 1153 49.46 14.61 88.97
CA ASN A 1153 50.26 15.10 90.10
C ASN A 1153 49.46 15.51 91.38
N ASP A 1154 48.26 14.97 91.60
CA ASP A 1154 47.46 15.18 92.82
C ASP A 1154 47.77 14.11 93.90
N TYR A 1155 48.93 14.27 94.54
CA TYR A 1155 49.40 13.32 95.56
C TYR A 1155 48.51 13.27 96.81
N ASP A 1156 47.83 14.36 97.17
CA ASP A 1156 46.94 14.39 98.33
C ASP A 1156 45.67 13.55 98.12
N ALA A 1157 45.09 13.60 96.92
CA ALA A 1157 43.98 12.73 96.54
C ALA A 1157 44.45 11.28 96.38
N PHE A 1158 45.65 11.04 95.85
CA PHE A 1158 46.27 9.71 95.77
C PHE A 1158 46.39 9.03 97.14
N TYR A 1159 46.97 9.72 98.14
CA TYR A 1159 47.12 9.14 99.49
C TYR A 1159 45.78 8.84 100.16
N ARG A 1160 44.74 9.66 99.94
CA ARG A 1160 43.39 9.39 100.46
C ARG A 1160 42.79 8.14 99.83
N THR A 1161 42.85 8.04 98.51
CA THR A 1161 42.34 6.90 97.74
C THR A 1161 43.09 5.61 98.08
N ALA A 1162 44.42 5.68 98.26
CA ALA A 1162 45.27 4.55 98.66
C ALA A 1162 44.97 4.05 100.08
N ASN A 1163 44.72 4.96 101.03
CA ASN A 1163 44.31 4.60 102.39
C ASN A 1163 42.92 3.96 102.40
N GLU A 1164 41.98 4.49 101.63
CA GLU A 1164 40.63 3.92 101.52
C GLU A 1164 40.67 2.53 100.87
N TYR A 1165 41.44 2.36 99.79
CA TYR A 1165 41.67 1.06 99.16
C TYR A 1165 42.30 0.05 100.12
N SER A 1166 43.34 0.45 100.86
CA SER A 1166 44.01 -0.42 101.84
C SER A 1166 43.06 -0.82 102.98
N ARG A 1167 42.24 0.12 103.45
CA ARG A 1167 41.22 -0.13 104.47
C ARG A 1167 40.16 -1.12 103.98
N ARG A 1168 39.64 -0.94 102.76
CA ARG A 1168 38.65 -1.87 102.16
C ARG A 1168 39.28 -3.24 101.88
N LYS A 1169 40.53 -3.30 101.44
CA LYS A 1169 41.26 -4.57 101.23
C LYS A 1169 41.47 -5.33 102.54
N ALA A 1170 41.79 -4.63 103.64
CA ALA A 1170 41.90 -5.23 104.96
C ALA A 1170 40.55 -5.74 105.48
N ILE A 1171 39.47 -4.95 105.31
CA ILE A 1171 38.10 -5.36 105.66
C ILE A 1171 37.66 -6.58 104.84
N ALA A 1172 37.93 -6.59 103.53
CA ALA A 1172 37.61 -7.73 102.67
C ALA A 1172 38.37 -8.99 103.10
N ALA A 1173 39.66 -8.88 103.45
CA ALA A 1173 40.44 -10.01 103.95
C ALA A 1173 39.89 -10.59 105.26
N GLU A 1174 39.46 -9.75 106.20
CA GLU A 1174 38.84 -10.22 107.46
C GLU A 1174 37.44 -10.84 107.23
N VAL A 1175 36.67 -10.33 106.27
CA VAL A 1175 35.31 -10.82 105.97
C VAL A 1175 35.32 -12.15 105.20
N PHE A 1176 36.29 -12.37 104.31
CA PHE A 1176 36.45 -13.64 103.57
C PHE A 1176 37.05 -14.79 104.39
N ASP A 1177 37.73 -14.52 105.51
CA ASP A 1177 38.12 -15.56 106.47
C ASP A 1177 36.92 -16.03 107.35
N ILE A 1178 35.78 -15.33 107.29
CA ILE A 1178 34.57 -15.60 108.09
C ILE A 1178 33.42 -16.22 107.24
N LEU A 1179 33.48 -16.12 105.91
CA LEU A 1179 32.54 -16.70 104.93
C LEU A 1179 33.08 -18.03 104.35
#